data_AF-A0A928T439-F1
#
_entry.id   AF-A0A928T439-F1
#
_cell.length_a   1.000
_cell.length_b   1.000
_cell.length_c   1.000
_cell.angle_alpha   90.00
_cell.angle_beta   90.00
_cell.angle_gamma   90.00
#
_symmetry.space_group_name_H-M   'P 1'
#
loop_
_entity.id
_entity.type
_entity.pdbx_description
1 polymer ?
#
loop_
_entity_poly.entity_id
_entity_poly.type
_entity_poly.pdbx_seq_one_letter_code
_entity_poly.pdbx_strand_id
1 'polypeptide(L)'
;MFHRLFILSLLGSGFTVAAEHAFPPDQIEFFEKEVRPVLAERCYECHGAHKHQNGLRLDSRAAVLRGSDYGKVVEPGNPSASKLIKAVKHAAGVEAMPKKGGKLPDAQIAALEKWITLGLPWPTEAETAAHGEKPDPMQHWAYQPVKADRSKSIDELVGAKLKAAGLDFAPKADARTLTRRLHLTLTGLPPKFDEAEQADTSALIQRLLSSPSYGERWGRVWLDVVRYADTNGYQVAGRSNFYPYAYTYRDWVVKALNDDMPYDQFVSYQLAADRLTASTPNSPHLAALGLYNVGERFINDRLLINDDRIDVIGRGLMGLTVACARCHDHKFDPIPSRDYYALYSIINSSTEPDDPALPVIGKAANPADAADYDKKVAEIETKLFDFKKKIHAELRTPEQITSYLLFAQETQGMDKDSEFRGKAGQRKLRDAVAFKWKGFLQRHALSARPHPAFVAWKRLAEAKPEQFAVITAELAKTPGDAIAAELAKTAPKSLEDVAKVYARFFAEGKIDAKLVQDPLCPLSVPVEQVDGFLTRKDRDTIVKLDNERTKLDSTHPGAPPRAMVLLDKPKPEDVRVFMRGNPARQGDPAPRAWLTMFGGQKFADGSGRLELAQKIASRDNPLTARVIVNRVWMQHFGRPLVSQPSDFGVQTPRPVQADLLDHLADYLMENGWSLKKLHTLILSSRTWQQSSHATPDKLLKDADNELLSRFNRQRLDYETMRDALLAATGELDAQRLGGRAVELNAKDADTRRTLYLKVDRYDQATVPAMFDFANPEGHSPQRFNTTVPQQALFLMNSPFMRARADVFATAEVDSLYRRVLARAPTAGEKALAQRFIDDATALNGEKPFRWSYGSMTLTRAPDGKPAFSGFQPFTHLTERAGGGQRLWSPSEKIPSADPRWGHAFWANYGGHAAPGDRVVTARWHAPSDMQVKINATLSRKTDRGDGVRAWIWSSRAGVLAEYLCTPQNKELQTPVTADVKKGDLVCFLVHNETSTDSDSFDWQPVITRADSGELLTHAKNDFCNVNRWPFGRPQPQQPMSQLAQVLLMSNEFMFMD
;
A
#
# COMPACT_ATOMS: atom_id res chain seq x y z
N MET A 1 19.78 -25.93 -75.08
CA MET A 1 20.94 -25.02 -75.25
C MET A 1 21.72 -25.07 -73.94
N PHE A 2 22.93 -25.63 -73.88
CA PHE A 2 24.24 -25.02 -74.25
C PHE A 2 24.55 -23.72 -73.46
N HIS A 3 25.74 -23.44 -72.91
CA HIS A 3 26.91 -24.24 -72.45
C HIS A 3 28.02 -23.29 -71.89
N ARG A 4 28.64 -23.58 -70.72
CA ARG A 4 29.98 -23.09 -70.25
C ARG A 4 30.16 -21.53 -70.16
N LEU A 5 31.22 -20.87 -69.66
CA LEU A 5 32.61 -21.10 -69.17
C LEU A 5 32.84 -20.14 -67.95
N PHE A 6 33.82 -20.22 -67.02
CA PHE A 6 34.80 -21.23 -66.56
C PHE A 6 35.34 -20.82 -65.14
N ILE A 7 36.55 -21.25 -64.73
CA ILE A 7 37.28 -20.88 -63.49
C ILE A 7 38.74 -20.46 -63.84
N LEU A 8 39.43 -19.73 -62.93
CA LEU A 8 40.89 -19.72 -62.62
C LEU A 8 41.69 -18.39 -62.82
N SER A 9 42.74 -18.21 -61.99
CA SER A 9 43.73 -17.10 -61.88
C SER A 9 43.22 -15.78 -61.23
N LEU A 10 43.99 -15.04 -60.40
CA LEU A 10 45.43 -15.10 -60.07
C LEU A 10 45.74 -15.26 -58.55
N LEU A 11 46.91 -15.85 -58.28
CA LEU A 11 47.67 -15.72 -57.02
C LEU A 11 48.58 -14.48 -57.06
N GLY A 12 48.89 -13.92 -55.88
CA GLY A 12 50.17 -13.24 -55.64
C GLY A 12 50.22 -11.71 -55.79
N SER A 13 49.95 -11.00 -54.70
CA SER A 13 50.57 -9.70 -54.38
C SER A 13 50.53 -9.54 -52.86
N GLY A 14 51.71 -9.50 -52.23
CA GLY A 14 51.81 -9.55 -50.77
C GLY A 14 51.39 -8.25 -50.11
N PHE A 15 50.48 -8.33 -49.14
CA PHE A 15 50.33 -7.26 -48.14
C PHE A 15 51.54 -7.29 -47.21
N THR A 16 52.34 -6.24 -47.23
CA THR A 16 53.35 -5.98 -46.21
C THR A 16 52.67 -5.78 -44.86
N VAL A 17 52.88 -6.70 -43.94
CA VAL A 17 52.53 -6.50 -42.52
C VAL A 17 53.38 -5.33 -42.00
N ALA A 18 52.73 -4.24 -41.61
CA ALA A 18 53.41 -3.16 -40.91
C ALA A 18 53.83 -3.66 -39.52
N ALA A 19 55.13 -3.74 -39.27
CA ALA A 19 55.64 -4.13 -37.97
C ALA A 19 55.29 -3.06 -36.92
N GLU A 20 54.64 -3.47 -35.83
CA GLU A 20 54.52 -2.62 -34.64
C GLU A 20 55.91 -2.18 -34.19
N HIS A 21 56.06 -0.87 -33.96
CA HIS A 21 57.31 -0.32 -33.44
C HIS A 21 57.48 -0.74 -31.98
N ALA A 22 58.31 -1.77 -31.75
CA ALA A 22 58.87 -2.03 -30.43
C ALA A 22 59.72 -0.84 -29.97
N PHE A 23 59.50 -0.37 -28.75
CA PHE A 23 60.29 0.72 -28.19
C PHE A 23 61.75 0.28 -27.94
N PRO A 24 62.73 1.19 -28.06
CA PRO A 24 64.11 0.92 -27.72
C PRO A 24 64.28 0.36 -26.29
N PRO A 25 65.18 -0.63 -26.05
CA PRO A 25 65.32 -1.27 -24.75
C PRO A 25 65.61 -0.33 -23.57
N ASP A 26 66.34 0.77 -23.81
CA ASP A 26 66.63 1.82 -22.83
C ASP A 26 65.38 2.58 -22.39
N GLN A 27 64.39 2.73 -23.28
CA GLN A 27 63.11 3.37 -22.97
C GLN A 27 62.19 2.44 -22.18
N ILE A 28 62.29 1.12 -22.43
CA ILE A 28 61.61 0.09 -21.62
C ILE A 28 62.22 0.02 -20.22
N GLU A 29 63.56 0.01 -20.12
CA GLU A 29 64.26 0.03 -18.84
C GLU A 29 63.92 1.29 -18.02
N PHE A 30 63.84 2.47 -18.68
CA PHE A 30 63.35 3.70 -18.07
C PHE A 30 61.90 3.58 -17.57
N PHE A 31 61.00 2.97 -18.35
CA PHE A 31 59.62 2.74 -17.90
C PHE A 31 59.57 1.83 -16.66
N GLU A 32 60.28 0.70 -16.68
CA GLU A 32 60.31 -0.25 -15.56
C GLU A 32 60.88 0.35 -14.27
N LYS A 33 61.93 1.18 -14.37
CA LYS A 33 62.60 1.75 -13.19
C LYS A 33 61.96 3.03 -12.66
N GLU A 34 61.53 3.94 -13.54
CA GLU A 34 61.16 5.32 -13.16
C GLU A 34 59.65 5.59 -13.23
N VAL A 35 58.89 4.78 -13.99
CA VAL A 35 57.48 5.07 -14.32
C VAL A 35 56.53 4.06 -13.68
N ARG A 36 56.77 2.76 -13.91
CA ARG A 36 55.95 1.67 -13.37
C ARG A 36 55.78 1.76 -11.84
N PRO A 37 56.81 2.07 -11.02
CA PRO A 37 56.65 2.20 -9.57
C PRO A 37 55.69 3.36 -9.20
N VAL A 38 55.78 4.50 -9.89
CA VAL A 38 54.90 5.66 -9.65
C VAL A 38 53.45 5.30 -9.94
N LEU A 39 53.19 4.64 -11.07
CA LEU A 39 51.84 4.21 -11.44
C LEU A 39 51.29 3.15 -10.47
N ALA A 40 52.12 2.18 -10.07
CA ALA A 40 51.73 1.13 -9.13
C ALA A 40 51.42 1.68 -7.72
N GLU A 41 52.31 2.50 -7.15
CA GLU A 41 52.16 3.04 -5.80
C GLU A 41 51.09 4.13 -5.68
N ARG A 42 50.92 4.97 -6.71
CA ARG A 42 50.12 6.22 -6.61
C ARG A 42 48.86 6.21 -7.44
N CYS A 43 48.70 5.30 -8.40
CA CYS A 43 47.57 5.31 -9.33
C CYS A 43 46.72 4.04 -9.27
N TYR A 44 47.31 2.84 -9.19
CA TYR A 44 46.56 1.58 -9.39
C TYR A 44 45.48 1.30 -8.33
N GLU A 45 45.60 1.85 -7.11
CA GLU A 45 44.55 1.72 -6.08
C GLU A 45 43.21 2.31 -6.52
N CYS A 46 43.20 3.27 -7.44
CA CYS A 46 41.99 3.91 -7.98
C CYS A 46 41.85 3.87 -9.51
N HIS A 47 42.93 3.51 -10.24
CA HIS A 47 43.02 3.50 -11.70
C HIS A 47 43.74 2.23 -12.23
N GLY A 48 43.52 1.09 -11.59
CA GLY A 48 44.05 -0.22 -12.00
C GLY A 48 42.96 -1.17 -12.52
N ALA A 49 43.36 -2.39 -12.92
CA ALA A 49 42.48 -3.41 -13.47
C ALA A 49 41.13 -3.58 -12.74
N HIS A 50 41.18 -3.82 -11.42
CA HIS A 50 39.99 -4.13 -10.62
C HIS A 50 39.20 -2.90 -10.14
N LYS A 51 39.78 -1.70 -10.20
CA LYS A 51 39.18 -0.46 -9.68
C LYS A 51 39.68 0.73 -10.49
N HIS A 52 38.79 1.31 -11.29
CA HIS A 52 39.06 2.38 -12.24
C HIS A 52 38.00 3.48 -12.11
N GLN A 53 38.28 4.50 -11.30
CA GLN A 53 37.39 5.65 -11.13
C GLN A 53 37.30 6.43 -12.45
N ASN A 54 36.08 6.81 -12.83
CA ASN A 54 35.79 7.52 -14.09
C ASN A 54 36.30 6.78 -15.35
N GLY A 55 36.33 5.43 -15.31
CA GLY A 55 36.77 4.59 -16.42
C GLY A 55 38.27 4.62 -16.73
N LEU A 56 39.02 5.53 -16.10
CA LEU A 56 40.46 5.67 -16.33
C LEU A 56 41.22 4.50 -15.73
N ARG A 57 41.97 3.82 -16.58
CA ARG A 57 42.99 2.81 -16.22
C ARG A 57 44.37 3.29 -16.66
N LEU A 58 45.36 3.07 -15.81
CA LEU A 58 46.75 3.49 -16.00
C LEU A 58 47.73 2.31 -15.99
N ASP A 59 47.23 1.07 -15.97
CA ASP A 59 47.97 -0.18 -15.76
C ASP A 59 48.20 -1.03 -17.02
N SER A 60 47.80 -0.54 -18.21
CA SER A 60 48.28 -1.03 -19.51
C SER A 60 48.40 0.13 -20.51
N ARG A 61 49.26 0.00 -21.52
CA ARG A 61 49.48 1.07 -22.52
C ARG A 61 48.21 1.32 -23.33
N ALA A 62 47.52 0.25 -23.73
CA ALA A 62 46.25 0.33 -24.46
C ALA A 62 45.16 1.05 -23.64
N ALA A 63 45.14 0.87 -22.32
CA ALA A 63 44.19 1.54 -21.43
C ALA A 63 44.50 3.04 -21.26
N VAL A 64 45.78 3.41 -21.09
CA VAL A 64 46.22 4.81 -21.01
C VAL A 64 45.85 5.58 -22.29
N LEU A 65 46.03 4.95 -23.46
CA LEU A 65 45.68 5.52 -24.77
C LEU A 65 44.16 5.66 -24.98
N ARG A 66 43.36 4.74 -24.43
CA ARG A 66 41.89 4.82 -24.44
C ARG A 66 41.37 6.02 -23.64
N GLY A 67 42.04 6.36 -22.54
CA GLY A 67 41.68 7.49 -21.68
C GLY A 67 40.65 7.14 -20.61
N SER A 68 39.73 8.07 -20.33
CA SER A 68 38.67 7.94 -19.33
C SER A 68 37.29 8.07 -19.96
N ASP A 69 36.23 7.90 -19.16
CA ASP A 69 34.83 8.16 -19.57
C ASP A 69 34.62 9.61 -20.09
N TYR A 70 35.55 10.52 -19.77
CA TYR A 70 35.56 11.93 -20.18
C TYR A 70 36.61 12.22 -21.29
N GLY A 71 36.94 11.19 -22.07
CA GLY A 71 37.85 11.23 -23.21
C GLY A 71 39.34 11.10 -22.83
N LYS A 72 40.21 11.45 -23.77
CA LYS A 72 41.67 11.32 -23.60
C LYS A 72 42.18 12.03 -22.33
N VAL A 73 43.09 11.34 -21.64
CA VAL A 73 43.77 11.81 -20.42
C VAL A 73 45.27 12.03 -20.64
N VAL A 74 45.87 11.31 -21.59
CA VAL A 74 47.25 11.45 -22.04
C VAL A 74 47.27 11.66 -23.54
N GLU A 75 48.12 12.58 -24.01
CA GLU A 75 48.46 12.75 -25.43
C GLU A 75 49.94 12.39 -25.62
N PRO A 76 50.25 11.22 -26.24
CA PRO A 76 51.63 10.78 -26.47
C PRO A 76 52.46 11.85 -27.21
N GLY A 77 53.70 12.04 -26.78
CA GLY A 77 54.59 13.09 -27.26
C GLY A 77 54.32 14.49 -26.70
N ASN A 78 53.19 14.73 -26.00
CA ASN A 78 52.83 16.05 -25.49
C ASN A 78 52.38 16.05 -24.01
N PRO A 79 53.33 16.16 -23.06
CA PRO A 79 53.03 16.26 -21.64
C PRO A 79 52.21 17.48 -21.26
N SER A 80 52.39 18.63 -21.93
CA SER A 80 51.69 19.87 -21.59
C SER A 80 50.22 19.88 -22.03
N ALA A 81 49.86 19.12 -23.07
CA ALA A 81 48.48 18.85 -23.44
C ALA A 81 47.80 17.82 -22.53
N SER A 82 48.57 16.88 -21.98
CA SER A 82 48.07 15.74 -21.20
C SER A 82 47.39 16.17 -19.88
N LYS A 83 46.12 15.79 -19.70
CA LYS A 83 45.36 16.02 -18.46
C LYS A 83 46.00 15.33 -17.24
N LEU A 84 46.62 14.17 -17.44
CA LEU A 84 47.34 13.43 -16.37
C LEU A 84 48.39 14.32 -15.68
N ILE A 85 49.24 14.99 -16.46
CA ILE A 85 50.30 15.86 -15.95
C ILE A 85 49.72 17.07 -15.21
N LYS A 86 48.66 17.67 -15.74
CA LYS A 86 47.96 18.78 -15.08
C LYS A 86 47.38 18.34 -13.73
N ALA A 87 46.81 17.13 -13.65
CA ALA A 87 46.24 16.60 -12.42
C ALA A 87 47.31 16.31 -11.34
N VAL A 88 48.45 15.70 -11.70
CA VAL A 88 49.54 15.42 -10.73
C VAL A 88 50.37 16.66 -10.38
N LYS A 89 50.39 17.69 -11.23
CA LYS A 89 50.93 19.02 -10.90
C LYS A 89 49.99 19.90 -10.07
N HIS A 90 48.76 19.45 -9.82
CA HIS A 90 47.70 20.21 -9.14
C HIS A 90 47.40 21.56 -9.85
N ALA A 91 47.38 21.56 -11.19
CA ALA A 91 47.11 22.75 -11.98
C ALA A 91 45.62 23.19 -11.89
N ALA A 92 45.37 24.50 -11.99
CA ALA A 92 44.01 25.04 -11.97
C ALA A 92 43.18 24.52 -13.15
N GLY A 93 41.89 24.24 -12.90
CA GLY A 93 40.94 23.76 -13.92
C GLY A 93 40.91 22.24 -14.14
N VAL A 94 41.70 21.46 -13.41
CA VAL A 94 41.58 20.00 -13.33
C VAL A 94 41.52 19.53 -11.88
N GLU A 95 40.94 18.36 -11.64
CA GLU A 95 40.89 17.78 -10.30
C GLU A 95 42.29 17.25 -9.90
N ALA A 96 42.78 17.69 -8.74
CA ALA A 96 44.10 17.30 -8.23
C ALA A 96 44.16 15.81 -7.89
N MET A 97 45.25 15.14 -8.26
CA MET A 97 45.46 13.71 -8.04
C MET A 97 46.88 13.44 -7.53
N PRO A 98 47.07 12.50 -6.59
CA PRO A 98 46.08 11.57 -6.02
C PRO A 98 45.20 12.20 -4.94
N LYS A 99 43.89 11.89 -4.95
CA LYS A 99 42.91 12.39 -3.95
C LYS A 99 43.23 12.01 -2.50
N LYS A 100 43.88 10.87 -2.29
CA LYS A 100 44.31 10.36 -0.98
C LYS A 100 45.83 10.42 -0.88
N GLY A 101 46.38 11.62 -0.92
CA GLY A 101 47.83 11.85 -0.85
C GLY A 101 48.20 13.32 -0.99
N GLY A 102 49.50 13.61 -0.83
CA GLY A 102 50.08 14.88 -1.24
C GLY A 102 50.42 14.88 -2.74
N LYS A 103 50.77 16.05 -3.28
CA LYS A 103 51.34 16.21 -4.62
C LYS A 103 52.55 15.26 -4.79
N LEU A 104 52.70 14.64 -5.95
CA LEU A 104 53.86 13.81 -6.26
C LEU A 104 55.17 14.61 -6.11
N PRO A 105 56.28 13.99 -5.67
CA PRO A 105 57.61 14.57 -5.74
C PRO A 105 57.94 14.98 -7.18
N ASP A 106 58.63 16.11 -7.36
CA ASP A 106 58.87 16.66 -8.70
C ASP A 106 59.69 15.71 -9.60
N ALA A 107 60.53 14.84 -9.02
CA ALA A 107 61.22 13.77 -9.75
C ALA A 107 60.25 12.72 -10.37
N GLN A 108 59.20 12.33 -9.64
CA GLN A 108 58.18 11.40 -10.15
C GLN A 108 57.32 12.07 -11.24
N ILE A 109 57.02 13.37 -11.07
CA ILE A 109 56.34 14.15 -12.09
C ILE A 109 57.20 14.25 -13.36
N ALA A 110 58.49 14.55 -13.23
CA ALA A 110 59.44 14.60 -14.34
C ALA A 110 59.58 13.25 -15.06
N ALA A 111 59.54 12.13 -14.32
CA ALA A 111 59.52 10.79 -14.90
C ALA A 111 58.26 10.55 -15.76
N LEU A 112 57.07 10.93 -15.26
CA LEU A 112 55.82 10.86 -16.02
C LEU A 112 55.82 11.80 -17.25
N GLU A 113 56.38 13.00 -17.14
CA GLU A 113 56.51 13.91 -18.29
C GLU A 113 57.47 13.36 -19.36
N LYS A 114 58.62 12.82 -18.96
CA LYS A 114 59.57 12.16 -19.88
C LYS A 114 58.93 10.93 -20.53
N TRP A 115 58.20 10.12 -19.78
CA TRP A 115 57.46 8.95 -20.30
C TRP A 115 56.44 9.33 -21.38
N ILE A 116 55.64 10.37 -21.15
CA ILE A 116 54.69 10.88 -22.16
C ILE A 116 55.45 11.44 -23.36
N THR A 117 56.54 12.17 -23.15
CA THR A 117 57.40 12.71 -24.23
C THR A 117 57.93 11.60 -25.15
N LEU A 118 58.32 10.45 -24.57
CA LEU A 118 58.82 9.28 -25.30
C LEU A 118 57.73 8.46 -26.02
N GLY A 119 56.46 8.91 -26.04
CA GLY A 119 55.38 8.21 -26.75
C GLY A 119 54.75 7.03 -25.98
N LEU A 120 54.90 7.03 -24.65
CA LEU A 120 54.50 5.96 -23.74
C LEU A 120 55.22 4.64 -24.01
N PRO A 121 56.56 4.56 -23.85
CA PRO A 121 57.26 3.28 -23.85
C PRO A 121 56.69 2.37 -22.76
N TRP A 122 56.50 1.11 -23.13
CA TRP A 122 55.90 0.06 -22.32
C TRP A 122 56.43 -1.27 -22.85
N PRO A 123 56.84 -2.24 -22.00
CA PRO A 123 57.35 -3.52 -22.48
C PRO A 123 56.28 -4.23 -23.31
N THR A 124 56.70 -5.15 -24.19
CA THR A 124 55.80 -6.00 -24.97
C THR A 124 54.77 -6.63 -24.03
N GLU A 125 53.49 -6.25 -24.20
CA GLU A 125 52.40 -6.81 -23.40
C GLU A 125 52.25 -8.28 -23.81
N ALA A 126 52.86 -9.20 -23.04
CA ALA A 126 52.52 -10.61 -23.11
C ALA A 126 51.00 -10.71 -22.93
N GLU A 127 50.30 -11.22 -23.95
CA GLU A 127 48.85 -11.08 -24.16
C GLU A 127 48.13 -10.85 -22.84
N THR A 128 47.74 -9.59 -22.57
CA THR A 128 47.06 -9.28 -21.30
C THR A 128 45.83 -10.16 -21.27
N ALA A 129 45.88 -11.23 -20.46
CA ALA A 129 44.94 -12.35 -20.52
C ALA A 129 43.55 -11.77 -20.62
N ALA A 130 42.87 -12.01 -21.76
CA ALA A 130 41.71 -11.24 -22.16
C ALA A 130 40.68 -11.26 -21.03
N HIS A 131 40.70 -10.21 -20.20
CA HIS A 131 39.68 -9.95 -19.20
C HIS A 131 38.47 -9.62 -20.03
N GLY A 132 37.70 -10.67 -20.33
CA GLY A 132 36.85 -10.75 -21.50
C GLY A 132 36.09 -9.45 -21.66
N GLU A 133 36.10 -8.92 -22.88
CA GLU A 133 35.22 -7.81 -23.23
C GLU A 133 33.87 -8.11 -22.60
N LYS A 134 33.38 -7.20 -21.73
CA LYS A 134 32.08 -7.39 -21.10
C LYS A 134 31.13 -7.75 -22.23
N PRO A 135 30.47 -8.93 -22.21
CA PRO A 135 29.66 -9.37 -23.32
C PRO A 135 28.75 -8.22 -23.72
N ASP A 136 28.75 -7.89 -25.01
CA ASP A 136 27.93 -6.80 -25.54
C ASP A 136 26.52 -6.96 -24.93
N PRO A 137 26.01 -5.96 -24.19
CA PRO A 137 24.71 -6.04 -23.56
C PRO A 137 23.61 -6.55 -24.50
N MET A 138 23.70 -6.23 -25.79
CA MET A 138 22.74 -6.68 -26.81
C MET A 138 22.78 -8.18 -27.09
N GLN A 139 23.88 -8.88 -26.76
CA GLN A 139 23.98 -10.34 -26.82
C GLN A 139 23.29 -11.04 -25.63
N HIS A 140 22.79 -10.30 -24.64
CA HIS A 140 22.05 -10.88 -23.52
C HIS A 140 20.80 -11.62 -24.02
N TRP A 141 20.54 -12.79 -23.42
CA TRP A 141 19.53 -13.74 -23.88
C TRP A 141 18.11 -13.13 -23.95
N ALA A 142 17.77 -12.19 -23.06
CA ALA A 142 16.44 -11.58 -23.00
C ALA A 142 16.23 -10.51 -24.06
N TYR A 143 17.30 -9.94 -24.62
CA TYR A 143 17.23 -8.90 -25.66
C TYR A 143 17.31 -9.50 -27.08
N GLN A 144 17.65 -10.78 -27.20
CA GLN A 144 17.55 -11.52 -28.45
C GLN A 144 16.09 -11.76 -28.83
N PRO A 145 15.73 -11.69 -30.13
CA PRO A 145 14.40 -12.08 -30.60
C PRO A 145 14.00 -13.48 -30.10
N VAL A 146 12.72 -13.67 -29.79
CA VAL A 146 12.17 -14.95 -29.33
C VAL A 146 12.39 -16.02 -30.41
N LYS A 147 13.00 -17.15 -30.03
CA LYS A 147 13.30 -18.27 -30.96
C LYS A 147 12.80 -19.58 -30.38
N ALA A 148 11.71 -20.10 -30.94
CA ALA A 148 11.09 -21.36 -30.54
C ALA A 148 11.25 -22.46 -31.59
N ASP A 149 11.54 -23.67 -31.14
CA ASP A 149 11.31 -24.89 -31.91
C ASP A 149 9.83 -25.28 -31.77
N ARG A 150 9.03 -24.95 -32.77
CA ARG A 150 7.57 -25.19 -32.80
C ARG A 150 7.20 -26.67 -32.92
N SER A 151 8.15 -27.55 -33.23
CA SER A 151 7.90 -28.99 -33.33
C SER A 151 7.84 -29.68 -31.97
N LYS A 152 8.38 -29.04 -30.91
CA LYS A 152 8.47 -29.61 -29.57
C LYS A 152 7.34 -29.13 -28.67
N SER A 153 6.82 -30.05 -27.88
CA SER A 153 5.92 -29.77 -26.76
C SER A 153 6.68 -29.32 -25.51
N ILE A 154 5.95 -28.76 -24.53
CA ILE A 154 6.45 -28.48 -23.17
C ILE A 154 7.14 -29.71 -22.58
N ASP A 155 6.52 -30.89 -22.72
CA ASP A 155 6.99 -32.14 -22.10
C ASP A 155 8.25 -32.70 -22.76
N GLU A 156 8.49 -32.42 -24.05
CA GLU A 156 9.75 -32.77 -24.71
C GLU A 156 10.89 -31.84 -24.31
N LEU A 157 10.62 -30.53 -24.15
CA LEU A 157 11.61 -29.55 -23.70
C LEU A 157 12.06 -29.83 -22.26
N VAL A 158 11.11 -30.08 -21.36
CA VAL A 158 11.39 -30.44 -19.95
C VAL A 158 12.00 -31.83 -19.85
N GLY A 159 11.41 -32.82 -20.55
CA GLY A 159 11.87 -34.21 -20.55
C GLY A 159 13.31 -34.37 -21.06
N ALA A 160 13.75 -33.54 -22.02
CA ALA A 160 15.13 -33.53 -22.48
C ALA A 160 16.12 -33.13 -21.37
N LYS A 161 15.80 -32.10 -20.58
CA LYS A 161 16.64 -31.64 -19.46
C LYS A 161 16.62 -32.62 -18.28
N LEU A 162 15.46 -33.17 -17.94
CA LEU A 162 15.34 -34.24 -16.94
C LEU A 162 16.19 -35.46 -17.32
N LYS A 163 16.08 -35.94 -18.57
CA LYS A 163 16.88 -37.06 -19.08
C LYS A 163 18.38 -36.77 -19.03
N ALA A 164 18.81 -35.56 -19.35
CA ALA A 164 20.22 -35.15 -19.24
C ALA A 164 20.75 -35.17 -17.79
N ALA A 165 19.91 -34.89 -16.80
CA ALA A 165 20.24 -35.01 -15.37
C ALA A 165 20.10 -36.45 -14.82
N GLY A 166 19.68 -37.42 -15.65
CA GLY A 166 19.34 -38.76 -15.18
C GLY A 166 18.15 -38.75 -14.20
N LEU A 167 17.12 -37.98 -14.55
CA LEU A 167 15.83 -37.88 -13.88
C LEU A 167 14.69 -38.15 -14.87
N ASP A 168 13.51 -38.41 -14.32
CA ASP A 168 12.24 -38.56 -15.02
C ASP A 168 11.15 -37.69 -14.40
N PHE A 169 10.02 -37.54 -15.09
CA PHE A 169 8.82 -36.91 -14.54
C PHE A 169 8.27 -37.75 -13.37
N ALA A 170 7.81 -37.09 -12.30
CA ALA A 170 6.99 -37.74 -11.29
C ALA A 170 5.70 -38.35 -11.89
N PRO A 171 5.08 -39.34 -11.23
CA PRO A 171 3.78 -39.87 -11.65
C PRO A 171 2.73 -38.76 -11.76
N LYS A 172 1.78 -38.91 -12.70
CA LYS A 172 0.62 -38.02 -12.82
C LYS A 172 -0.16 -38.04 -11.49
N ALA A 173 -0.59 -36.88 -11.01
CA ALA A 173 -1.44 -36.77 -9.84
C ALA A 173 -2.81 -37.44 -10.08
N ASP A 174 -3.46 -37.90 -9.02
CA ASP A 174 -4.79 -38.50 -9.14
C ASP A 174 -5.85 -37.48 -9.60
N ALA A 175 -7.00 -37.99 -10.05
CA ALA A 175 -8.05 -37.17 -10.64
C ALA A 175 -8.60 -36.11 -9.67
N ARG A 176 -8.71 -36.42 -8.37
CA ARG A 176 -9.22 -35.51 -7.36
C ARG A 176 -8.23 -34.37 -7.11
N THR A 177 -6.95 -34.70 -6.95
CA THR A 177 -5.87 -33.73 -6.80
C THR A 177 -5.80 -32.80 -8.00
N LEU A 178 -5.88 -33.31 -9.23
CA LEU A 178 -5.89 -32.48 -10.45
C LEU A 178 -7.13 -31.59 -10.55
N THR A 179 -8.33 -32.10 -10.25
CA THR A 179 -9.55 -31.28 -10.22
C THR A 179 -9.43 -30.14 -9.20
N ARG A 180 -9.04 -30.44 -7.96
CA ARG A 180 -8.87 -29.43 -6.90
C ARG A 180 -7.84 -28.38 -7.28
N ARG A 181 -6.68 -28.82 -7.79
CA ARG A 181 -5.60 -27.96 -8.28
C ARG A 181 -6.07 -27.05 -9.41
N LEU A 182 -6.79 -27.57 -10.40
CA LEU A 182 -7.35 -26.80 -11.52
C LEU A 182 -8.35 -25.73 -11.06
N HIS A 183 -9.31 -26.10 -10.21
CA HIS A 183 -10.29 -25.18 -9.63
C HIS A 183 -9.60 -24.04 -8.90
N LEU A 184 -8.71 -24.32 -7.95
CA LEU A 184 -7.99 -23.30 -7.19
C LEU A 184 -7.09 -22.42 -8.08
N THR A 185 -6.36 -23.02 -9.03
CA THR A 185 -5.47 -22.29 -9.94
C THR A 185 -6.23 -21.34 -10.86
N LEU A 186 -7.36 -21.79 -11.43
CA LEU A 186 -8.09 -21.02 -12.43
C LEU A 186 -9.10 -20.05 -11.81
N THR A 187 -9.78 -20.40 -10.72
CA THR A 187 -10.90 -19.58 -10.16
C THR A 187 -10.64 -19.06 -8.75
N GLY A 188 -9.63 -19.56 -8.04
CA GLY A 188 -9.39 -19.25 -6.63
C GLY A 188 -10.45 -19.82 -5.68
N LEU A 189 -11.23 -20.81 -6.12
CA LEU A 189 -12.27 -21.48 -5.34
C LEU A 189 -12.06 -23.00 -5.40
N PRO A 190 -12.43 -23.77 -4.36
CA PRO A 190 -12.39 -25.23 -4.38
C PRO A 190 -13.54 -25.81 -5.23
N PRO A 191 -13.41 -27.06 -5.72
CA PRO A 191 -14.52 -27.77 -6.36
C PRO A 191 -15.62 -28.11 -5.35
N LYS A 192 -16.86 -28.26 -5.82
CA LYS A 192 -17.92 -28.90 -5.03
C LYS A 192 -17.72 -30.43 -5.00
N PHE A 193 -18.38 -31.11 -4.05
CA PHE A 193 -18.27 -32.57 -3.88
C PHE A 193 -18.69 -33.37 -5.13
N ASP A 194 -19.76 -32.93 -5.81
CA ASP A 194 -20.24 -33.51 -7.08
C ASP A 194 -19.30 -33.23 -8.27
N GLU A 195 -18.44 -32.24 -8.15
CA GLU A 195 -17.44 -31.89 -9.15
C GLU A 195 -16.04 -32.46 -8.85
N ALA A 196 -15.83 -33.07 -7.67
CA ALA A 196 -14.51 -33.27 -7.07
C ALA A 196 -13.58 -34.21 -7.86
N GLU A 197 -14.13 -35.14 -8.64
CA GLU A 197 -13.39 -36.04 -9.51
C GLU A 197 -13.91 -35.90 -10.94
N GLN A 198 -13.03 -35.51 -11.86
CA GLN A 198 -13.36 -35.32 -13.28
C GLN A 198 -12.30 -36.03 -14.12
N ALA A 199 -12.72 -37.06 -14.85
CA ALA A 199 -11.81 -37.84 -15.70
C ALA A 199 -11.29 -37.03 -16.90
N ASP A 200 -12.13 -36.16 -17.48
CA ASP A 200 -11.74 -35.27 -18.57
C ASP A 200 -11.18 -33.94 -18.04
N THR A 201 -9.86 -33.91 -17.89
CA THR A 201 -9.09 -32.72 -17.51
C THR A 201 -9.26 -31.57 -18.53
N SER A 202 -9.45 -31.87 -19.82
CA SER A 202 -9.53 -30.87 -20.89
C SER A 202 -10.87 -30.13 -20.87
N ALA A 203 -11.97 -30.88 -20.74
CA ALA A 203 -13.31 -30.31 -20.58
C ALA A 203 -13.39 -29.47 -19.30
N LEU A 204 -12.76 -29.91 -18.20
CA LEU A 204 -12.70 -29.15 -16.96
C LEU A 204 -11.95 -27.82 -17.13
N ILE A 205 -10.79 -27.80 -17.79
CA ILE A 205 -10.03 -26.58 -18.08
C ILE A 205 -10.90 -25.57 -18.85
N GLN A 206 -11.57 -25.98 -19.94
CA GLN A 206 -12.42 -25.08 -20.73
C GLN A 206 -13.59 -24.52 -19.91
N ARG A 207 -14.24 -25.36 -19.09
CA ARG A 207 -15.33 -24.95 -18.21
C ARG A 207 -14.90 -23.90 -17.19
N LEU A 208 -13.73 -24.08 -16.57
CA LEU A 208 -13.19 -23.15 -15.57
C LEU A 208 -12.71 -21.84 -16.20
N LEU A 209 -12.08 -21.88 -17.38
CA LEU A 209 -11.68 -20.69 -18.14
C LEU A 209 -12.87 -19.89 -18.68
N SER A 210 -14.05 -20.51 -18.80
CA SER A 210 -15.31 -19.86 -19.15
C SER A 210 -16.06 -19.28 -17.94
N SER A 211 -15.65 -19.59 -16.71
CA SER A 211 -16.27 -19.07 -15.49
C SER A 211 -15.87 -17.62 -15.23
N PRO A 212 -16.79 -16.72 -14.82
CA PRO A 212 -16.45 -15.34 -14.44
C PRO A 212 -15.39 -15.26 -13.32
N SER A 213 -15.29 -16.29 -12.48
CA SER A 213 -14.30 -16.38 -11.41
C SER A 213 -12.85 -16.51 -11.91
N TYR A 214 -12.64 -16.82 -13.20
CA TYR A 214 -11.32 -16.79 -13.83
C TYR A 214 -10.73 -15.37 -13.83
N GLY A 215 -11.46 -14.40 -14.36
CA GLY A 215 -11.04 -13.01 -14.39
C GLY A 215 -10.87 -12.41 -12.99
N GLU A 216 -11.60 -12.89 -11.99
CA GLU A 216 -11.41 -12.48 -10.60
C GLU A 216 -10.06 -12.98 -10.05
N ARG A 217 -9.76 -14.27 -10.24
CA ARG A 217 -8.49 -14.88 -9.78
C ARG A 217 -7.28 -14.23 -10.45
N TRP A 218 -7.30 -14.15 -11.78
CA TRP A 218 -6.18 -13.63 -12.57
C TRP A 218 -6.10 -12.11 -12.54
N GLY A 219 -7.23 -11.42 -12.34
CA GLY A 219 -7.26 -9.98 -12.12
C GLY A 219 -6.50 -9.58 -10.86
N ARG A 220 -6.68 -10.31 -9.73
CA ARG A 220 -5.93 -10.04 -8.49
C ARG A 220 -4.41 -10.09 -8.69
N VAL A 221 -3.92 -11.07 -9.45
CA VAL A 221 -2.48 -11.18 -9.77
C VAL A 221 -2.00 -9.96 -10.57
N TRP A 222 -2.77 -9.50 -11.55
CA TRP A 222 -2.41 -8.28 -12.30
C TRP A 222 -2.43 -7.02 -11.42
N LEU A 223 -3.39 -6.94 -10.50
CA LEU A 223 -3.59 -5.79 -9.62
C LEU A 223 -2.43 -5.58 -8.62
N ASP A 224 -1.69 -6.64 -8.29
CA ASP A 224 -0.43 -6.58 -7.52
C ASP A 224 0.70 -5.92 -8.34
N VAL A 225 0.86 -6.34 -9.60
CA VAL A 225 1.87 -5.81 -10.55
C VAL A 225 1.67 -4.32 -10.77
N VAL A 226 0.41 -3.86 -10.83
CA VAL A 226 0.05 -2.46 -11.10
C VAL A 226 -0.27 -1.65 -9.83
N ARG A 227 0.17 -2.11 -8.65
CA ARG A 227 0.08 -1.38 -7.36
C ARG A 227 -1.31 -0.81 -7.03
N TYR A 228 -2.35 -1.58 -7.33
CA TYR A 228 -3.74 -1.18 -7.11
C TYR A 228 -4.04 -0.97 -5.62
N ALA A 229 -4.63 0.19 -5.30
CA ALA A 229 -5.37 0.40 -4.06
C ALA A 229 -6.60 1.26 -4.34
N ASP A 230 -7.60 1.17 -3.46
CA ASP A 230 -8.76 2.06 -3.42
C ASP A 230 -8.42 3.41 -2.75
N THR A 231 -7.18 3.60 -2.29
CA THR A 231 -6.67 4.87 -1.73
C THR A 231 -5.39 5.38 -2.41
N ASN A 232 -5.18 6.69 -2.30
CA ASN A 232 -4.26 7.50 -3.09
C ASN A 232 -2.94 7.86 -2.37
N GLY A 233 -2.72 7.29 -1.17
CA GLY A 233 -1.56 7.55 -0.31
C GLY A 233 -1.83 8.60 0.77
N TYR A 234 -0.81 9.35 1.16
CA TYR A 234 -0.89 10.32 2.25
C TYR A 234 -1.47 11.64 1.75
N GLN A 235 -2.43 12.18 2.51
CA GLN A 235 -3.07 13.44 2.22
C GLN A 235 -2.89 14.44 3.37
N VAL A 236 -2.60 15.68 3.00
CA VAL A 236 -2.44 16.80 3.93
C VAL A 236 -3.77 17.52 4.17
N ALA A 237 -3.86 18.27 5.27
CA ALA A 237 -5.00 19.12 5.62
C ALA A 237 -6.36 18.37 5.72
N GLY A 238 -6.35 17.07 6.05
CA GLY A 238 -7.56 16.30 6.26
C GLY A 238 -8.37 15.96 5.00
N ARG A 239 -7.76 16.09 3.81
CA ARG A 239 -8.35 15.62 2.55
C ARG A 239 -8.53 14.10 2.56
N SER A 240 -9.61 13.62 1.96
CA SER A 240 -9.86 12.20 1.74
C SER A 240 -8.74 11.60 0.90
N ASN A 241 -8.21 10.45 1.32
CA ASN A 241 -7.29 9.65 0.55
C ASN A 241 -7.99 8.64 -0.37
N PHE A 242 -9.32 8.58 -0.39
CA PHE A 242 -10.05 7.58 -1.16
C PHE A 242 -10.08 7.91 -2.66
N TYR A 243 -10.04 6.89 -3.52
CA TYR A 243 -10.32 7.00 -4.95
C TYR A 243 -11.75 6.49 -5.25
N PRO A 244 -12.76 7.36 -5.44
CA PRO A 244 -14.16 6.94 -5.61
C PRO A 244 -14.40 5.94 -6.75
N TYR A 245 -13.54 5.97 -7.77
CA TYR A 245 -13.72 5.26 -9.02
C TYR A 245 -12.61 4.24 -9.35
N ALA A 246 -11.67 3.97 -8.43
CA ALA A 246 -10.58 2.99 -8.66
C ALA A 246 -11.12 1.60 -9.07
N TYR A 247 -12.25 1.21 -8.47
CA TYR A 247 -12.94 -0.04 -8.76
C TYR A 247 -13.27 -0.24 -10.26
N THR A 248 -13.42 0.83 -11.04
CA THR A 248 -13.70 0.73 -12.48
C THR A 248 -12.55 0.13 -13.27
N TYR A 249 -11.30 0.42 -12.89
CA TYR A 249 -10.11 -0.20 -13.49
C TYR A 249 -10.00 -1.67 -13.08
N ARG A 250 -10.25 -1.97 -11.80
CA ARG A 250 -10.29 -3.35 -11.28
C ARG A 250 -11.30 -4.20 -12.05
N ASP A 251 -12.51 -3.70 -12.22
CA ASP A 251 -13.59 -4.38 -12.93
C ASP A 251 -13.31 -4.50 -14.44
N TRP A 252 -12.65 -3.49 -15.04
CA TRP A 252 -12.18 -3.57 -16.42
C TRP A 252 -11.12 -4.66 -16.60
N VAL A 253 -10.15 -4.79 -15.69
CA VAL A 253 -9.15 -5.88 -15.72
C VAL A 253 -9.82 -7.26 -15.63
N VAL A 254 -10.75 -7.43 -14.67
CA VAL A 254 -11.53 -8.68 -14.51
C VAL A 254 -12.30 -9.00 -15.79
N LYS A 255 -12.95 -8.00 -16.40
CA LYS A 255 -13.72 -8.19 -17.64
C LYS A 255 -12.81 -8.53 -18.82
N ALA A 256 -11.72 -7.80 -19.03
CA ALA A 256 -10.80 -8.02 -20.15
C ALA A 256 -10.20 -9.44 -20.15
N LEU A 257 -9.87 -9.97 -18.96
CA LEU A 257 -9.43 -11.36 -18.80
C LEU A 257 -10.58 -12.35 -19.07
N ASN A 258 -11.77 -12.11 -18.54
CA ASN A 258 -12.94 -12.95 -18.80
C ASN A 258 -13.37 -12.97 -20.27
N ASP A 259 -13.21 -11.88 -21.00
CA ASP A 259 -13.45 -11.76 -22.44
C ASP A 259 -12.34 -12.44 -23.29
N ASP A 260 -11.23 -12.89 -22.68
CA ASP A 260 -9.98 -13.32 -23.36
C ASP A 260 -9.42 -12.27 -24.32
N MET A 261 -9.41 -11.00 -23.88
CA MET A 261 -8.81 -9.90 -24.63
C MET A 261 -7.33 -10.24 -24.95
N PRO A 262 -6.91 -10.15 -26.23
CA PRO A 262 -5.51 -10.33 -26.61
C PRO A 262 -4.59 -9.47 -25.75
N TYR A 263 -3.54 -10.08 -25.17
CA TYR A 263 -2.68 -9.40 -24.19
C TYR A 263 -1.98 -8.14 -24.75
N ASP A 264 -1.65 -8.13 -26.03
CA ASP A 264 -1.15 -6.95 -26.77
C ASP A 264 -2.17 -5.80 -26.77
N GLN A 265 -3.46 -6.10 -26.97
CA GLN A 265 -4.54 -5.12 -26.87
C GLN A 265 -4.80 -4.69 -25.42
N PHE A 266 -4.74 -5.63 -24.47
CA PHE A 266 -4.87 -5.35 -23.04
C PHE A 266 -3.79 -4.37 -22.54
N VAL A 267 -2.54 -4.55 -22.99
CA VAL A 267 -1.45 -3.58 -22.77
C VAL A 267 -1.75 -2.26 -23.48
N SER A 268 -2.18 -2.30 -24.73
CA SER A 268 -2.41 -1.10 -25.55
C SER A 268 -3.50 -0.19 -24.98
N TYR A 269 -4.62 -0.75 -24.49
CA TYR A 269 -5.67 0.02 -23.82
C TYR A 269 -5.16 0.67 -22.52
N GLN A 270 -4.38 -0.03 -21.71
CA GLN A 270 -3.88 0.53 -20.44
C GLN A 270 -2.92 1.72 -20.63
N LEU A 271 -2.26 1.81 -21.79
CA LEU A 271 -1.35 2.89 -22.13
C LEU A 271 -2.04 4.02 -22.93
N ALA A 272 -3.01 3.71 -23.79
CA ALA A 272 -3.54 4.65 -24.78
C ALA A 272 -5.05 4.50 -25.10
N ALA A 273 -5.90 4.02 -24.18
CA ALA A 273 -7.33 3.84 -24.46
C ALA A 273 -8.03 5.11 -24.98
N ASP A 274 -7.69 6.29 -24.49
CA ASP A 274 -8.26 7.57 -24.94
C ASP A 274 -7.98 7.85 -26.43
N ARG A 275 -6.84 7.39 -26.94
CA ARG A 275 -6.49 7.44 -28.37
C ARG A 275 -7.20 6.34 -29.15
N LEU A 276 -7.21 5.11 -28.62
CA LEU A 276 -7.82 3.93 -29.26
C LEU A 276 -9.36 4.01 -29.31
N THR A 277 -10.00 4.78 -28.44
CA THR A 277 -11.46 4.96 -28.40
C THR A 277 -11.89 6.39 -28.71
N ALA A 278 -11.07 7.18 -29.41
CA ALA A 278 -11.39 8.57 -29.75
C ALA A 278 -12.71 8.72 -30.56
N SER A 279 -13.09 7.70 -31.33
CA SER A 279 -14.36 7.61 -32.07
C SER A 279 -15.57 7.21 -31.21
N THR A 280 -15.35 6.77 -29.97
CA THR A 280 -16.37 6.18 -29.10
C THR A 280 -16.37 6.90 -27.74
N PRO A 281 -17.06 8.05 -27.64
CA PRO A 281 -17.21 8.78 -26.38
C PRO A 281 -17.73 7.86 -25.26
N ASN A 282 -17.27 8.08 -24.03
CA ASN A 282 -17.69 7.32 -22.85
C ASN A 282 -17.42 5.80 -22.92
N SER A 283 -16.47 5.35 -23.77
CA SER A 283 -16.09 3.95 -23.88
C SER A 283 -15.65 3.35 -22.52
N PRO A 284 -16.17 2.18 -22.11
CA PRO A 284 -15.71 1.48 -20.91
C PRO A 284 -14.21 1.16 -20.90
N HIS A 285 -13.56 1.08 -22.06
CA HIS A 285 -12.10 0.86 -22.14
C HIS A 285 -11.28 2.04 -21.62
N LEU A 286 -11.85 3.24 -21.46
CA LEU A 286 -11.18 4.37 -20.79
C LEU A 286 -10.75 4.03 -19.36
N ALA A 287 -11.44 3.09 -18.70
CA ALA A 287 -11.05 2.59 -17.38
C ALA A 287 -9.63 1.99 -17.35
N ALA A 288 -9.14 1.45 -18.46
CA ALA A 288 -7.82 0.84 -18.58
C ALA A 288 -6.67 1.80 -18.22
N LEU A 289 -6.85 3.11 -18.46
CA LEU A 289 -5.88 4.15 -18.08
C LEU A 289 -5.69 4.29 -16.56
N GLY A 290 -6.50 3.57 -15.76
CA GLY A 290 -6.27 3.37 -14.34
C GLY A 290 -4.84 2.89 -14.02
N LEU A 291 -4.15 2.18 -14.93
CA LEU A 291 -2.71 1.88 -14.83
C LEU A 291 -1.86 3.10 -14.39
N TYR A 292 -2.20 4.30 -14.89
CA TYR A 292 -1.51 5.55 -14.56
C TYR A 292 -1.99 6.24 -13.29
N ASN A 293 -3.22 5.96 -12.83
CA ASN A 293 -3.96 6.83 -11.92
C ASN A 293 -4.51 6.15 -10.66
N VAL A 294 -4.45 4.81 -10.54
CA VAL A 294 -4.73 4.09 -9.29
C VAL A 294 -3.48 3.85 -8.44
N GLY A 295 -2.35 4.50 -8.77
CA GLY A 295 -1.11 4.50 -7.99
C GLY A 295 -1.11 5.54 -6.86
N GLU A 296 0.04 5.71 -6.20
CA GLU A 296 0.21 6.73 -5.17
C GLU A 296 0.28 8.15 -5.77
N ARG A 297 -0.19 9.16 -5.01
CA ARG A 297 -0.10 10.58 -5.40
C ARG A 297 1.14 11.30 -4.88
N PHE A 298 1.87 10.80 -3.89
CA PHE A 298 3.03 11.49 -3.30
C PHE A 298 2.75 12.96 -2.93
N ILE A 299 1.60 13.24 -2.30
CA ILE A 299 1.11 14.61 -2.01
C ILE A 299 0.98 15.50 -3.28
N ASN A 300 0.69 14.86 -4.42
CA ASN A 300 0.66 15.42 -5.78
C ASN A 300 2.02 15.90 -6.33
N ASP A 301 3.14 15.32 -5.88
CA ASP A 301 4.44 15.53 -6.53
C ASP A 301 4.49 14.86 -7.92
N ARG A 302 4.39 15.68 -8.97
CA ARG A 302 4.40 15.23 -10.37
C ARG A 302 5.68 14.49 -10.77
N LEU A 303 6.82 14.75 -10.15
CA LEU A 303 8.07 14.05 -10.45
C LEU A 303 7.98 12.60 -9.97
N LEU A 304 7.49 12.40 -8.74
CA LEU A 304 7.34 11.07 -8.13
C LEU A 304 6.20 10.27 -8.77
N ILE A 305 5.06 10.92 -9.07
CA ILE A 305 3.96 10.29 -9.83
C ILE A 305 4.47 9.78 -11.19
N ASN A 306 5.22 10.59 -11.94
CA ASN A 306 5.73 10.17 -13.24
C ASN A 306 6.82 9.09 -13.12
N ASP A 307 7.59 9.08 -12.04
CA ASP A 307 8.57 8.02 -11.74
C ASP A 307 7.89 6.67 -11.54
N ASP A 308 6.86 6.60 -10.69
CA ASP A 308 6.04 5.38 -10.48
C ASP A 308 5.37 4.90 -11.78
N ARG A 309 4.90 5.82 -12.63
CA ARG A 309 4.32 5.49 -13.94
C ARG A 309 5.34 4.89 -14.91
N ILE A 310 6.58 5.39 -14.92
CA ILE A 310 7.67 4.82 -15.73
C ILE A 310 8.08 3.46 -15.15
N ASP A 311 8.14 3.35 -13.83
CA ASP A 311 8.51 2.13 -13.12
C ASP A 311 7.54 0.97 -13.39
N VAL A 312 6.23 1.19 -13.26
CA VAL A 312 5.23 0.14 -13.55
C VAL A 312 5.24 -0.29 -15.02
N ILE A 313 5.52 0.64 -15.94
CA ILE A 313 5.64 0.33 -17.37
C ILE A 313 6.90 -0.50 -17.63
N GLY A 314 8.05 -0.06 -17.12
CA GLY A 314 9.32 -0.76 -17.25
C GLY A 314 9.28 -2.16 -16.63
N ARG A 315 9.09 -2.23 -15.31
CA ARG A 315 9.12 -3.49 -14.54
C ARG A 315 7.91 -4.37 -14.81
N GLY A 316 6.71 -3.79 -14.90
CA GLY A 316 5.47 -4.52 -15.16
C GLY A 316 5.37 -5.10 -16.57
N LEU A 317 5.62 -4.30 -17.62
CA LEU A 317 5.34 -4.70 -19.00
C LEU A 317 6.55 -5.23 -19.77
N MET A 318 7.77 -4.82 -19.39
CA MET A 318 9.01 -5.18 -20.09
C MET A 318 10.04 -5.88 -19.18
N GLY A 319 9.83 -5.93 -17.87
CA GLY A 319 10.83 -6.45 -16.94
C GLY A 319 12.13 -5.65 -16.96
N LEU A 320 12.06 -4.31 -17.11
CA LEU A 320 13.23 -3.42 -17.13
C LEU A 320 13.14 -2.37 -16.01
N THR A 321 14.24 -2.19 -15.30
CA THR A 321 14.43 -1.22 -14.20
C THR A 321 14.68 0.21 -14.70
N VAL A 322 13.93 0.67 -15.71
CA VAL A 322 14.14 1.96 -16.40
C VAL A 322 14.15 3.16 -15.42
N ALA A 323 13.34 3.12 -14.35
CA ALA A 323 13.31 4.15 -13.32
C ALA A 323 14.66 4.35 -12.60
N CYS A 324 15.50 3.32 -12.50
CA CYS A 324 16.84 3.43 -11.93
C CYS A 324 17.77 4.33 -12.76
N ALA A 325 17.46 4.60 -14.04
CA ALA A 325 18.21 5.54 -14.87
C ALA A 325 17.87 7.03 -14.62
N ARG A 326 16.94 7.35 -13.70
CA ARG A 326 16.51 8.72 -13.37
C ARG A 326 17.67 9.65 -12.98
N CYS A 327 18.64 9.17 -12.21
CA CYS A 327 19.69 10.01 -11.64
C CYS A 327 21.01 9.96 -12.43
N HIS A 328 21.32 8.84 -13.05
CA HIS A 328 22.49 8.59 -13.88
C HIS A 328 22.18 7.41 -14.81
N ASP A 329 23.00 7.19 -15.85
CA ASP A 329 22.85 6.05 -16.74
C ASP A 329 22.78 4.74 -15.94
N HIS A 330 21.96 3.79 -16.40
CA HIS A 330 21.69 2.58 -15.64
C HIS A 330 22.98 1.80 -15.34
N LYS A 331 23.07 1.25 -14.12
CA LYS A 331 24.34 0.72 -13.58
C LYS A 331 24.90 -0.47 -14.37
N PHE A 332 24.03 -1.21 -15.06
CA PHE A 332 24.37 -2.46 -15.74
C PHE A 332 23.77 -2.53 -17.15
N ASP A 333 22.45 -2.40 -17.27
CA ASP A 333 21.74 -2.41 -18.56
C ASP A 333 22.09 -1.20 -19.43
N PRO A 334 21.99 -1.31 -20.78
CA PRO A 334 22.32 -0.25 -21.72
C PRO A 334 21.21 0.82 -21.82
N ILE A 335 20.78 1.36 -20.69
CA ILE A 335 19.68 2.33 -20.55
C ILE A 335 20.27 3.65 -20.04
N PRO A 336 20.57 4.63 -20.92
CA PRO A 336 21.05 5.94 -20.49
C PRO A 336 19.93 6.73 -19.78
N SER A 337 20.28 7.70 -18.93
CA SER A 337 19.30 8.61 -18.30
C SER A 337 18.40 9.30 -19.32
N ARG A 338 18.91 9.52 -20.53
CA ARG A 338 18.14 10.09 -21.64
C ARG A 338 16.89 9.28 -21.99
N ASP A 339 16.94 7.96 -21.85
CA ASP A 339 15.81 7.07 -22.18
C ASP A 339 14.72 7.13 -21.11
N TYR A 340 15.11 7.18 -19.83
CA TYR A 340 14.19 7.51 -18.73
C TYR A 340 13.50 8.85 -18.99
N TYR A 341 14.27 9.89 -19.37
CA TYR A 341 13.70 11.21 -19.63
C TYR A 341 12.89 11.29 -20.94
N ALA A 342 13.13 10.41 -21.92
CA ALA A 342 12.29 10.26 -23.10
C ALA A 342 10.91 9.69 -22.72
N LEU A 343 10.86 8.68 -21.83
CA LEU A 343 9.59 8.19 -21.26
C LEU A 343 8.93 9.24 -20.36
N TYR A 344 9.70 9.99 -19.58
CA TYR A 344 9.20 11.11 -18.78
C TYR A 344 8.53 12.17 -19.67
N SER A 345 9.11 12.51 -20.82
CA SER A 345 8.51 13.42 -21.81
C SER A 345 7.16 12.90 -22.34
N ILE A 346 6.98 11.58 -22.48
CA ILE A 346 5.71 10.98 -22.92
C ILE A 346 4.63 11.21 -21.84
N ILE A 347 4.93 10.83 -20.60
CA ILE A 347 3.97 10.95 -19.50
C ILE A 347 3.69 12.42 -19.15
N ASN A 348 4.73 13.27 -19.14
CA ASN A 348 4.59 14.71 -18.90
C ASN A 348 3.86 15.44 -20.04
N SER A 349 3.72 14.84 -21.23
CA SER A 349 2.88 15.36 -22.32
C SER A 349 1.39 15.05 -22.15
N SER A 350 0.98 14.50 -20.99
CA SER A 350 -0.42 14.22 -20.65
C SER A 350 -0.88 15.02 -19.42
N THR A 351 -2.19 15.05 -19.17
CA THR A 351 -2.86 15.72 -18.05
C THR A 351 -4.01 14.86 -17.51
N GLU A 352 -4.32 15.04 -16.23
CA GLU A 352 -5.47 14.44 -15.56
C GLU A 352 -6.63 15.46 -15.57
N PRO A 353 -7.88 15.05 -15.83
CA PRO A 353 -9.05 15.88 -15.54
C PRO A 353 -9.36 15.88 -14.04
N ASP A 354 -9.70 17.04 -13.48
CA ASP A 354 -10.26 17.15 -12.13
C ASP A 354 -11.66 16.49 -12.05
N ASP A 355 -12.10 16.08 -10.86
CA ASP A 355 -13.49 15.67 -10.61
C ASP A 355 -14.40 16.91 -10.62
N PRO A 356 -15.54 16.98 -11.36
CA PRO A 356 -16.25 15.89 -12.05
C PRO A 356 -16.05 15.82 -13.57
N ALA A 357 -14.93 16.33 -14.11
CA ALA A 357 -14.59 16.22 -15.54
C ALA A 357 -14.09 14.82 -15.96
N LEU A 358 -13.90 13.89 -15.01
CA LEU A 358 -13.60 12.48 -15.31
C LEU A 358 -14.72 11.84 -16.16
N PRO A 359 -14.41 11.16 -17.29
CA PRO A 359 -15.42 10.60 -18.19
C PRO A 359 -16.34 9.58 -17.51
N VAL A 360 -17.64 9.75 -17.69
CA VAL A 360 -18.65 8.78 -17.27
C VAL A 360 -18.65 7.61 -18.25
N ILE A 361 -18.43 6.39 -17.77
CA ILE A 361 -18.25 5.18 -18.61
C ILE A 361 -19.39 4.15 -18.45
N GLY A 362 -20.46 4.52 -17.77
CA GLY A 362 -21.61 3.68 -17.51
C GLY A 362 -22.69 4.45 -16.76
N LYS A 363 -23.76 3.74 -16.37
CA LYS A 363 -24.92 4.33 -15.68
C LYS A 363 -25.08 3.72 -14.29
N ALA A 364 -25.75 4.43 -13.40
CA ALA A 364 -26.25 3.84 -12.16
C ALA A 364 -27.25 2.71 -12.46
N ALA A 365 -27.35 1.73 -11.54
CA ALA A 365 -28.25 0.59 -11.71
C ALA A 365 -29.74 0.97 -11.63
N ASN A 366 -30.07 2.07 -10.95
CA ASN A 366 -31.43 2.51 -10.67
C ASN A 366 -31.58 4.02 -10.95
N PRO A 367 -32.55 4.45 -11.79
CA PRO A 367 -32.81 5.87 -12.04
C PRO A 367 -33.18 6.69 -10.81
N ALA A 368 -33.86 6.09 -9.81
CA ALA A 368 -34.24 6.79 -8.59
C ALA A 368 -33.01 7.14 -7.72
N ASP A 369 -32.08 6.18 -7.59
CA ASP A 369 -30.82 6.42 -6.87
C ASP A 369 -29.95 7.46 -7.59
N ALA A 370 -29.96 7.47 -8.94
CA ALA A 370 -29.27 8.48 -9.74
C ALA A 370 -29.84 9.89 -9.50
N ALA A 371 -31.15 10.05 -9.52
CA ALA A 371 -31.79 11.35 -9.25
C ALA A 371 -31.53 11.87 -7.83
N ASP A 372 -31.51 10.98 -6.82
CA ASP A 372 -31.17 11.33 -5.44
C ASP A 372 -29.66 11.64 -5.27
N TYR A 373 -28.78 10.96 -6.01
CA TYR A 373 -27.36 11.32 -6.14
C TYR A 373 -27.20 12.72 -6.73
N ASP A 374 -27.75 12.97 -7.93
CA ASP A 374 -27.62 14.26 -8.64
C ASP A 374 -28.12 15.43 -7.80
N LYS A 375 -29.22 15.24 -7.06
CA LYS A 375 -29.72 16.21 -6.08
C LYS A 375 -28.69 16.50 -4.98
N LYS A 376 -28.10 15.47 -4.36
CA LYS A 376 -27.08 15.63 -3.32
C LYS A 376 -25.79 16.26 -3.85
N VAL A 377 -25.42 15.99 -5.10
CA VAL A 377 -24.30 16.68 -5.78
C VAL A 377 -24.62 18.16 -5.91
N ALA A 378 -25.78 18.52 -6.45
CA ALA A 378 -26.19 19.92 -6.62
C ALA A 378 -26.29 20.67 -5.27
N GLU A 379 -26.70 20.00 -4.19
CA GLU A 379 -26.66 20.57 -2.83
C GLU A 379 -25.22 20.87 -2.37
N ILE A 380 -24.24 20.01 -2.65
CA ILE A 380 -22.83 20.23 -2.31
C ILE A 380 -22.20 21.33 -3.18
N GLU A 381 -22.47 21.32 -4.48
CA GLU A 381 -21.99 22.34 -5.42
C GLU A 381 -22.56 23.72 -5.09
N THR A 382 -23.84 23.80 -4.69
CA THR A 382 -24.47 25.03 -4.21
C THR A 382 -23.79 25.55 -2.93
N LYS A 383 -23.56 24.68 -1.92
CA LYS A 383 -22.80 25.06 -0.70
C LYS A 383 -21.41 25.61 -1.04
N LEU A 384 -20.71 24.98 -1.99
CA LEU A 384 -19.37 25.40 -2.43
C LEU A 384 -19.42 26.75 -3.16
N PHE A 385 -20.35 26.92 -4.09
CA PHE A 385 -20.53 28.17 -4.83
C PHE A 385 -20.94 29.33 -3.91
N ASP A 386 -21.90 29.13 -3.01
CA ASP A 386 -22.32 30.16 -2.05
C ASP A 386 -21.19 30.51 -1.08
N PHE A 387 -20.35 29.55 -0.70
CA PHE A 387 -19.14 29.82 0.09
C PHE A 387 -18.14 30.69 -0.70
N LYS A 388 -17.81 30.32 -1.95
CA LYS A 388 -16.95 31.13 -2.83
C LYS A 388 -17.53 32.54 -3.06
N LYS A 389 -18.84 32.64 -3.29
CA LYS A 389 -19.60 33.89 -3.48
C LYS A 389 -19.56 34.77 -2.23
N LYS A 390 -19.65 34.18 -1.03
CA LYS A 390 -19.48 34.90 0.23
C LYS A 390 -18.08 35.50 0.35
N ILE A 391 -17.02 34.74 0.04
CA ILE A 391 -15.65 35.28 0.03
C ILE A 391 -15.50 36.37 -1.03
N HIS A 392 -16.04 36.16 -2.23
CA HIS A 392 -16.03 37.13 -3.32
C HIS A 392 -16.70 38.46 -2.93
N ALA A 393 -17.79 38.43 -2.15
CA ALA A 393 -18.47 39.60 -1.62
C ALA A 393 -17.72 40.24 -0.44
N GLU A 394 -17.17 39.46 0.49
CA GLU A 394 -16.33 39.93 1.61
C GLU A 394 -15.15 40.79 1.10
N LEU A 395 -14.52 40.37 0.00
CA LEU A 395 -13.42 41.10 -0.63
C LEU A 395 -13.81 42.45 -1.26
N ARG A 396 -15.12 42.70 -1.42
CA ARG A 396 -15.67 43.87 -2.12
C ARG A 396 -16.42 44.84 -1.20
N THR A 397 -16.45 44.60 0.12
CA THR A 397 -17.03 45.58 1.04
C THR A 397 -16.13 46.82 1.15
N PRO A 398 -16.71 48.04 1.35
CA PRO A 398 -15.91 49.25 1.53
C PRO A 398 -14.90 49.14 2.67
N GLU A 399 -15.22 48.44 3.76
CA GLU A 399 -14.37 48.26 4.93
C GLU A 399 -13.12 47.44 4.61
N GLN A 400 -13.28 46.35 3.85
CA GLN A 400 -12.14 45.53 3.42
C GLN A 400 -11.30 46.23 2.36
N ILE A 401 -11.92 46.85 1.35
CA ILE A 401 -11.15 47.59 0.33
C ILE A 401 -10.35 48.73 0.99
N THR A 402 -10.94 49.45 1.97
CA THR A 402 -10.22 50.46 2.77
C THR A 402 -9.00 49.87 3.45
N SER A 403 -9.17 48.73 4.13
CA SER A 403 -8.11 48.07 4.89
C SER A 403 -6.99 47.52 3.99
N TYR A 404 -7.34 46.96 2.82
CA TYR A 404 -6.36 46.55 1.81
C TYR A 404 -5.61 47.72 1.19
N LEU A 405 -6.28 48.83 0.83
CA LEU A 405 -5.63 50.00 0.25
C LEU A 405 -4.61 50.64 1.21
N LEU A 406 -4.98 50.80 2.49
CA LEU A 406 -4.08 51.32 3.52
C LEU A 406 -2.88 50.40 3.77
N PHE A 407 -3.14 49.10 3.91
CA PHE A 407 -2.07 48.12 4.07
C PHE A 407 -1.14 48.07 2.86
N ALA A 408 -1.70 48.13 1.64
CA ALA A 408 -0.95 48.14 0.39
C ALA A 408 -0.06 49.39 0.25
N GLN A 409 -0.51 50.56 0.71
CA GLN A 409 0.31 51.78 0.74
C GLN A 409 1.45 51.67 1.76
N GLU A 410 1.15 51.23 2.97
CA GLU A 410 2.11 51.11 4.08
C GLU A 410 3.22 50.09 3.82
N THR A 411 2.96 49.08 2.97
CA THR A 411 3.88 47.97 2.70
C THR A 411 4.64 48.08 1.38
N GLN A 412 4.59 49.22 0.67
CA GLN A 412 5.27 49.39 -0.62
C GLN A 412 6.77 49.07 -0.54
N GLY A 413 7.48 49.61 0.46
CA GLY A 413 8.91 49.36 0.69
C GLY A 413 9.25 48.07 1.48
N MET A 414 8.31 47.14 1.62
CA MET A 414 8.51 45.88 2.35
C MET A 414 8.83 44.73 1.38
N ASP A 415 10.09 44.31 1.33
CA ASP A 415 10.59 43.30 0.38
C ASP A 415 10.61 41.87 0.95
N LYS A 416 10.48 41.71 2.27
CA LYS A 416 10.48 40.39 2.94
C LYS A 416 9.06 39.80 2.98
N ASP A 417 8.83 38.75 2.20
CA ASP A 417 7.53 38.04 2.12
C ASP A 417 7.00 37.56 3.48
N SER A 418 7.88 37.04 4.35
CA SER A 418 7.48 36.57 5.69
C SER A 418 6.96 37.69 6.59
N GLU A 419 7.56 38.89 6.50
CA GLU A 419 7.15 40.08 7.23
C GLU A 419 5.81 40.62 6.71
N PHE A 420 5.67 40.66 5.38
CA PHE A 420 4.44 41.06 4.70
C PHE A 420 3.25 40.18 5.10
N ARG A 421 3.40 38.86 5.01
CA ARG A 421 2.35 37.89 5.40
C ARG A 421 2.03 37.97 6.89
N GLY A 422 3.04 38.10 7.75
CA GLY A 422 2.85 38.27 9.19
C GLY A 422 2.00 39.50 9.52
N LYS A 423 2.32 40.64 8.91
CA LYS A 423 1.61 41.91 9.12
C LYS A 423 0.19 41.90 8.51
N ALA A 424 0.00 41.24 7.35
CA ALA A 424 -1.32 41.00 6.78
C ALA A 424 -2.19 40.16 7.72
N GLY A 425 -1.64 39.09 8.29
CA GLY A 425 -2.29 38.22 9.26
C GLY A 425 -2.71 38.97 10.55
N GLN A 426 -1.85 39.85 11.08
CA GLN A 426 -2.20 40.71 12.21
C GLN A 426 -3.42 41.62 11.94
N ARG A 427 -3.57 42.11 10.70
CA ARG A 427 -4.75 42.87 10.27
C ARG A 427 -5.93 42.02 9.81
N LYS A 428 -5.84 40.69 9.91
CA LYS A 428 -6.86 39.73 9.42
C LYS A 428 -7.14 39.88 7.91
N LEU A 429 -6.14 40.33 7.15
CA LEU A 429 -6.18 40.46 5.69
C LEU A 429 -5.74 39.16 5.02
N ARG A 430 -6.30 38.87 3.85
CA ARG A 430 -5.88 37.74 3.00
C ARG A 430 -4.60 38.15 2.28
N ASP A 431 -3.49 37.48 2.58
CA ASP A 431 -2.14 37.85 2.12
C ASP A 431 -2.03 37.91 0.59
N ALA A 432 -2.57 36.93 -0.14
CA ALA A 432 -2.60 36.93 -1.61
C ALA A 432 -3.37 38.12 -2.21
N VAL A 433 -4.45 38.56 -1.56
CA VAL A 433 -5.26 39.71 -1.98
C VAL A 433 -4.53 41.01 -1.68
N ALA A 434 -3.94 41.11 -0.48
CA ALA A 434 -3.11 42.23 -0.08
C ALA A 434 -1.89 42.41 -1.02
N PHE A 435 -1.26 41.31 -1.45
CA PHE A 435 -0.15 41.35 -2.40
C PHE A 435 -0.60 41.89 -3.77
N LYS A 436 -1.75 41.45 -4.28
CA LYS A 436 -2.33 42.04 -5.51
C LYS A 436 -2.65 43.53 -5.33
N TRP A 437 -3.20 43.97 -4.18
CA TRP A 437 -3.44 45.39 -3.91
C TRP A 437 -2.14 46.21 -3.84
N LYS A 438 -1.07 45.69 -3.21
CA LYS A 438 0.27 46.31 -3.21
C LYS A 438 0.75 46.57 -4.64
N GLY A 439 0.76 45.52 -5.47
CA GLY A 439 1.16 45.64 -6.88
C GLY A 439 0.23 46.53 -7.72
N PHE A 440 -1.07 46.54 -7.42
CA PHE A 440 -2.07 47.38 -8.09
C PHE A 440 -1.83 48.87 -7.82
N LEU A 441 -1.64 49.28 -6.56
CA LEU A 441 -1.25 50.66 -6.22
C LEU A 441 0.09 51.03 -6.83
N GLN A 442 1.07 50.11 -6.86
CA GLN A 442 2.37 50.37 -7.47
C GLN A 442 2.27 50.70 -8.97
N ARG A 443 1.41 49.99 -9.72
CA ARG A 443 1.15 50.25 -11.14
C ARG A 443 0.36 51.55 -11.37
N HIS A 444 -0.76 51.72 -10.67
CA HIS A 444 -1.78 52.72 -11.01
C HIS A 444 -1.72 54.01 -10.20
N ALA A 445 -1.18 53.98 -8.97
CA ALA A 445 -1.17 55.13 -8.07
C ALA A 445 0.23 55.70 -7.81
N LEU A 446 1.26 54.86 -7.76
CA LEU A 446 2.62 55.28 -7.34
C LEU A 446 3.64 55.36 -8.48
N SER A 447 3.22 55.04 -9.71
CA SER A 447 4.05 55.18 -10.90
C SER A 447 4.40 56.65 -11.21
N ALA A 448 5.35 56.87 -12.13
CA ALA A 448 5.76 58.21 -12.56
C ALA A 448 4.63 58.99 -13.25
N ARG A 449 3.65 58.29 -13.82
CA ARG A 449 2.42 58.84 -14.42
C ARG A 449 1.23 58.04 -13.85
N PRO A 450 0.70 58.39 -12.67
CA PRO A 450 -0.43 57.68 -12.08
C PRO A 450 -1.66 57.78 -12.99
N HIS A 451 -2.54 56.77 -12.89
CA HIS A 451 -3.84 56.79 -13.53
C HIS A 451 -4.63 58.03 -13.06
N PRO A 452 -5.41 58.73 -13.92
CA PRO A 452 -6.14 59.95 -13.54
C PRO A 452 -6.90 59.80 -12.22
N ALA A 453 -7.70 58.74 -12.10
CA ALA A 453 -8.46 58.40 -10.89
C ALA A 453 -7.62 58.19 -9.60
N PHE A 454 -6.28 58.07 -9.69
CA PHE A 454 -5.36 57.90 -8.56
C PHE A 454 -4.38 59.08 -8.38
N VAL A 455 -4.49 60.16 -9.17
CA VAL A 455 -3.69 61.40 -8.96
C VAL A 455 -3.96 61.96 -7.56
N ALA A 456 -5.22 61.98 -7.13
CA ALA A 456 -5.62 62.41 -5.79
C ALA A 456 -5.01 61.52 -4.69
N TRP A 457 -5.00 60.19 -4.87
CA TRP A 457 -4.37 59.26 -3.94
C TRP A 457 -2.89 59.57 -3.75
N LYS A 458 -2.14 59.70 -4.86
CA LYS A 458 -0.69 59.94 -4.80
C LYS A 458 -0.36 61.21 -4.03
N ARG A 459 -1.01 62.33 -4.40
CA ARG A 459 -0.78 63.64 -3.75
C ARG A 459 -1.11 63.63 -2.26
N LEU A 460 -2.16 62.91 -1.85
CA LEU A 460 -2.57 62.85 -0.45
C LEU A 460 -1.75 61.83 0.37
N ALA A 461 -1.29 60.74 -0.24
CA ALA A 461 -0.42 59.75 0.41
C ALA A 461 1.03 60.25 0.62
N GLU A 462 1.48 61.21 -0.20
CA GLU A 462 2.80 61.87 -0.08
C GLU A 462 2.77 63.14 0.80
N ALA A 463 1.57 63.63 1.18
CA ALA A 463 1.39 64.87 1.94
C ALA A 463 1.18 64.65 3.45
N LYS A 464 1.39 65.70 4.25
CA LYS A 464 1.04 65.71 5.67
C LYS A 464 -0.45 66.04 5.89
N PRO A 465 -1.10 65.56 6.97
CA PRO A 465 -2.54 65.75 7.20
C PRO A 465 -3.01 67.22 7.14
N GLU A 466 -2.18 68.17 7.56
CA GLU A 466 -2.52 69.61 7.56
C GLU A 466 -2.68 70.17 6.13
N GLN A 467 -2.07 69.51 5.14
CA GLN A 467 -2.10 69.91 3.74
C GLN A 467 -3.31 69.34 2.98
N PHE A 468 -4.04 68.38 3.56
CA PHE A 468 -5.11 67.65 2.86
C PHE A 468 -6.21 68.59 2.36
N ALA A 469 -6.65 69.54 3.18
CA ALA A 469 -7.70 70.51 2.82
C ALA A 469 -7.30 71.43 1.65
N VAL A 470 -6.02 71.78 1.53
CA VAL A 470 -5.50 72.58 0.40
C VAL A 470 -5.46 71.71 -0.86
N ILE A 471 -4.93 70.49 -0.75
CA ILE A 471 -4.76 69.56 -1.87
C ILE A 471 -6.13 69.13 -2.44
N THR A 472 -7.13 68.83 -1.61
CA THR A 472 -8.48 68.49 -2.11
C THR A 472 -9.18 69.69 -2.75
N ALA A 473 -9.03 70.90 -2.20
CA ALA A 473 -9.58 72.13 -2.80
C ALA A 473 -8.91 72.51 -4.13
N GLU A 474 -7.64 72.16 -4.34
CA GLU A 474 -6.99 72.25 -5.65
C GLU A 474 -7.50 71.19 -6.62
N LEU A 475 -7.55 69.93 -6.20
CA LEU A 475 -8.00 68.81 -7.04
C LEU A 475 -9.43 69.02 -7.56
N ALA A 476 -10.33 69.56 -6.74
CA ALA A 476 -11.70 69.91 -7.11
C ALA A 476 -11.83 70.91 -8.27
N LYS A 477 -10.78 71.68 -8.58
CA LYS A 477 -10.76 72.60 -9.72
C LYS A 477 -10.52 71.88 -11.06
N THR A 478 -10.22 70.58 -11.03
CA THR A 478 -10.01 69.73 -12.21
C THR A 478 -11.36 69.24 -12.74
N PRO A 479 -11.83 69.68 -13.92
CA PRO A 479 -13.16 69.28 -14.40
C PRO A 479 -13.21 67.77 -14.71
N GLY A 480 -14.26 67.10 -14.24
CA GLY A 480 -14.56 65.70 -14.60
C GLY A 480 -13.99 64.62 -13.67
N ASP A 481 -13.19 64.95 -12.65
CA ASP A 481 -12.74 63.97 -11.65
C ASP A 481 -13.75 63.84 -10.50
N ALA A 482 -14.59 62.79 -10.58
CA ALA A 482 -15.60 62.50 -9.57
C ALA A 482 -15.03 62.12 -8.19
N ILE A 483 -13.81 61.56 -8.13
CA ILE A 483 -13.14 61.21 -6.87
C ILE A 483 -12.60 62.47 -6.21
N ALA A 484 -11.96 63.35 -6.97
CA ALA A 484 -11.53 64.67 -6.48
C ALA A 484 -12.70 65.50 -5.93
N ALA A 485 -13.84 65.50 -6.63
CA ALA A 485 -15.05 66.20 -6.20
C ALA A 485 -15.62 65.66 -4.88
N GLU A 486 -15.74 64.34 -4.72
CA GLU A 486 -16.24 63.75 -3.46
C GLU A 486 -15.21 63.93 -2.32
N LEU A 487 -13.89 63.84 -2.57
CA LEU A 487 -12.86 64.13 -1.57
C LEU A 487 -12.91 65.58 -1.06
N ALA A 488 -13.15 66.55 -1.94
CA ALA A 488 -13.31 67.94 -1.52
C ALA A 488 -14.58 68.17 -0.70
N LYS A 489 -15.66 67.45 -1.01
CA LYS A 489 -16.92 67.47 -0.25
C LYS A 489 -16.82 66.78 1.11
N THR A 490 -16.05 65.68 1.23
CA THR A 490 -15.89 64.95 2.50
C THR A 490 -14.82 65.53 3.42
N ALA A 491 -13.92 66.38 2.89
CA ALA A 491 -12.85 67.04 3.64
C ALA A 491 -12.03 66.06 4.52
N PRO A 492 -11.34 65.06 3.91
CA PRO A 492 -10.63 64.01 4.63
C PRO A 492 -9.55 64.57 5.55
N LYS A 493 -9.45 64.03 6.77
CA LYS A 493 -8.45 64.42 7.78
C LYS A 493 -7.31 63.40 7.88
N SER A 494 -7.46 62.26 7.25
CA SER A 494 -6.53 61.14 7.28
C SER A 494 -6.51 60.40 5.94
N LEU A 495 -5.45 59.63 5.68
CA LEU A 495 -5.41 58.74 4.51
C LEU A 495 -6.48 57.64 4.60
N GLU A 496 -6.97 57.30 5.79
CA GLU A 496 -8.09 56.38 5.98
C GLU A 496 -9.40 56.97 5.43
N ASP A 497 -9.65 58.27 5.60
CA ASP A 497 -10.83 58.93 5.03
C ASP A 497 -10.76 58.95 3.49
N VAL A 498 -9.56 59.15 2.93
CA VAL A 498 -9.31 59.02 1.48
C VAL A 498 -9.59 57.59 1.02
N ALA A 499 -9.07 56.60 1.75
CA ALA A 499 -9.28 55.17 1.45
C ALA A 499 -10.76 54.76 1.51
N LYS A 500 -11.55 55.31 2.43
CA LYS A 500 -13.01 55.10 2.49
C LYS A 500 -13.73 55.64 1.26
N VAL A 501 -13.30 56.79 0.70
CA VAL A 501 -13.88 57.32 -0.55
C VAL A 501 -13.51 56.42 -1.74
N TYR A 502 -12.24 56.05 -1.91
CA TYR A 502 -11.83 55.11 -2.97
C TYR A 502 -12.54 53.77 -2.85
N ALA A 503 -12.63 53.20 -1.65
CA ALA A 503 -13.29 51.94 -1.38
C ALA A 503 -14.79 51.97 -1.73
N ARG A 504 -15.47 53.08 -1.44
CA ARG A 504 -16.86 53.29 -1.88
C ARG A 504 -16.98 53.33 -3.40
N PHE A 505 -16.09 54.05 -4.09
CA PHE A 505 -16.08 54.11 -5.56
C PHE A 505 -15.81 52.75 -6.22
N PHE A 506 -14.93 51.93 -5.63
CA PHE A 506 -14.73 50.54 -6.07
C PHE A 506 -15.97 49.67 -5.82
N ALA A 507 -16.56 49.73 -4.62
CA ALA A 507 -17.72 48.91 -4.24
C ALA A 507 -18.99 49.27 -5.03
N GLU A 508 -19.19 50.55 -5.35
CA GLU A 508 -20.32 51.06 -6.15
C GLU A 508 -20.08 50.97 -7.66
N GLY A 509 -18.91 50.50 -8.12
CA GLY A 509 -18.57 50.41 -9.55
C GLY A 509 -18.41 51.77 -10.26
N LYS A 510 -18.17 52.85 -9.51
CA LYS A 510 -18.05 54.23 -10.00
C LYS A 510 -16.62 54.63 -10.40
N ILE A 511 -15.64 53.78 -10.15
CA ILE A 511 -14.27 53.98 -10.59
C ILE A 511 -14.12 53.65 -12.10
N ASP A 512 -13.08 54.17 -12.76
CA ASP A 512 -12.83 53.89 -14.19
C ASP A 512 -12.81 52.38 -14.47
N ALA A 513 -13.66 51.94 -15.40
CA ALA A 513 -13.81 50.54 -15.78
C ALA A 513 -12.47 49.90 -16.20
N LYS A 514 -11.52 50.66 -16.77
CA LYS A 514 -10.19 50.16 -17.15
C LYS A 514 -9.37 49.65 -15.96
N LEU A 515 -9.59 50.22 -14.77
CA LEU A 515 -8.93 49.78 -13.53
C LEU A 515 -9.52 48.45 -13.01
N VAL A 516 -10.81 48.21 -13.25
CA VAL A 516 -11.48 46.95 -12.89
C VAL A 516 -11.26 45.88 -13.97
N GLN A 517 -10.95 46.27 -15.21
CA GLN A 517 -10.60 45.36 -16.30
C GLN A 517 -9.13 44.92 -16.30
N ASP A 518 -8.26 45.50 -15.45
CA ASP A 518 -6.89 45.01 -15.25
C ASP A 518 -6.91 43.54 -14.75
N PRO A 519 -6.33 42.55 -15.49
CA PRO A 519 -6.28 41.15 -15.04
C PRO A 519 -5.50 40.94 -13.73
N LEU A 520 -4.67 41.93 -13.34
CA LEU A 520 -3.93 41.98 -12.09
C LEU A 520 -4.62 42.84 -11.02
N CYS A 521 -5.84 43.32 -11.27
CA CYS A 521 -6.72 43.90 -10.24
C CYS A 521 -7.17 42.81 -9.25
N PRO A 522 -7.21 43.08 -7.94
CA PRO A 522 -7.78 42.15 -6.96
C PRO A 522 -9.28 41.88 -7.19
N LEU A 523 -10.00 42.86 -7.76
CA LEU A 523 -11.46 42.84 -7.93
C LEU A 523 -11.93 42.34 -9.31
N SER A 524 -11.01 42.01 -10.24
CA SER A 524 -11.35 41.42 -11.54
C SER A 524 -11.53 39.90 -11.50
N VAL A 525 -11.19 39.26 -10.38
CA VAL A 525 -11.31 37.80 -10.20
C VAL A 525 -12.78 37.41 -9.99
N PRO A 526 -13.37 36.54 -10.83
CA PRO A 526 -14.76 36.10 -10.71
C PRO A 526 -14.94 35.09 -9.56
N VAL A 527 -16.20 34.78 -9.22
CA VAL A 527 -16.57 33.93 -8.06
C VAL A 527 -15.90 32.57 -8.10
N GLU A 528 -15.81 31.97 -9.29
CA GLU A 528 -15.31 30.63 -9.52
C GLU A 528 -13.80 30.51 -9.23
N GLN A 529 -13.07 31.63 -9.37
CA GLN A 529 -11.60 31.70 -9.30
C GLN A 529 -11.06 32.24 -7.97
N VAL A 530 -11.90 32.44 -6.95
CA VAL A 530 -11.45 32.94 -5.63
C VAL A 530 -10.57 31.98 -4.84
N ASP A 531 -10.28 30.79 -5.36
CA ASP A 531 -9.45 29.76 -4.69
C ASP A 531 -8.04 30.26 -4.34
N GLY A 532 -7.49 31.16 -5.17
CA GLY A 532 -6.23 31.85 -4.90
C GLY A 532 -6.26 32.83 -3.72
N PHE A 533 -7.45 33.17 -3.20
CA PHE A 533 -7.68 34.14 -2.11
C PHE A 533 -8.12 33.50 -0.79
N LEU A 534 -8.20 32.17 -0.74
CA LEU A 534 -8.65 31.40 0.42
C LEU A 534 -7.57 31.33 1.50
N THR A 535 -7.93 31.73 2.72
CA THR A 535 -7.12 31.45 3.91
C THR A 535 -7.10 29.96 4.21
N ARG A 536 -6.23 29.52 5.13
CA ARG A 536 -6.23 28.14 5.64
C ARG A 536 -7.62 27.70 6.11
N LYS A 537 -8.32 28.53 6.90
CA LYS A 537 -9.67 28.22 7.42
C LYS A 537 -10.72 28.05 6.32
N ASP A 538 -10.60 28.82 5.23
CA ASP A 538 -11.51 28.68 4.10
C ASP A 538 -11.22 27.39 3.32
N ARG A 539 -9.93 27.03 3.17
CA ARG A 539 -9.51 25.75 2.58
C ARG A 539 -9.99 24.56 3.40
N ASP A 540 -9.94 24.64 4.74
CA ASP A 540 -10.49 23.60 5.63
C ASP A 540 -12.01 23.42 5.39
N THR A 541 -12.73 24.49 5.02
CA THR A 541 -14.17 24.44 4.69
C THR A 541 -14.42 23.81 3.32
N ILE A 542 -13.62 24.14 2.30
CA ILE A 542 -13.70 23.50 0.98
C ILE A 542 -13.34 22.02 1.09
N VAL A 543 -12.24 21.66 1.78
CA VAL A 543 -11.85 20.27 2.00
C VAL A 543 -12.96 19.45 2.67
N LYS A 544 -13.73 20.05 3.57
CA LYS A 544 -14.91 19.37 4.14
C LYS A 544 -15.99 19.06 3.10
N LEU A 545 -16.27 19.97 2.17
CA LEU A 545 -17.21 19.77 1.08
C LEU A 545 -16.67 18.79 0.02
N ASP A 546 -15.38 18.87 -0.32
CA ASP A 546 -14.70 17.92 -1.19
C ASP A 546 -14.75 16.49 -0.61
N ASN A 547 -14.59 16.35 0.71
CA ASN A 547 -14.74 15.08 1.42
C ASN A 547 -16.20 14.59 1.45
N GLU A 548 -17.17 15.48 1.59
CA GLU A 548 -18.62 15.17 1.49
C GLU A 548 -18.95 14.64 0.08
N ARG A 549 -18.42 15.29 -0.97
CA ARG A 549 -18.49 14.87 -2.38
C ARG A 549 -17.86 13.50 -2.58
N THR A 550 -16.58 13.35 -2.22
CA THR A 550 -15.80 12.11 -2.36
C THR A 550 -16.50 10.93 -1.67
N LYS A 551 -17.07 11.14 -0.49
CA LYS A 551 -17.84 10.13 0.23
C LYS A 551 -19.15 9.76 -0.48
N LEU A 552 -19.83 10.73 -1.08
CA LEU A 552 -21.03 10.48 -1.88
C LEU A 552 -20.69 9.61 -3.10
N ASP A 553 -19.62 9.93 -3.83
CA ASP A 553 -19.18 9.15 -5.00
C ASP A 553 -18.73 7.72 -4.66
N SER A 554 -18.13 7.53 -3.49
CA SER A 554 -17.64 6.24 -3.02
C SER A 554 -18.68 5.37 -2.33
N THR A 555 -19.87 5.88 -2.00
CA THR A 555 -20.89 5.11 -1.27
C THR A 555 -22.28 5.12 -1.89
N HIS A 556 -22.64 6.10 -2.72
CA HIS A 556 -24.00 6.18 -3.27
C HIS A 556 -24.20 5.17 -4.42
N PRO A 557 -25.27 4.36 -4.41
CA PRO A 557 -25.58 3.46 -5.52
C PRO A 557 -25.88 4.23 -6.82
N GLY A 558 -26.40 5.45 -6.69
CA GLY A 558 -26.69 6.36 -7.80
C GLY A 558 -25.49 7.04 -8.46
N ALA A 559 -24.31 7.02 -7.83
CA ALA A 559 -23.13 7.66 -8.39
C ALA A 559 -22.66 6.87 -9.65
N PRO A 560 -22.52 7.50 -10.83
CA PRO A 560 -22.14 6.81 -12.05
C PRO A 560 -20.67 6.36 -12.02
N PRO A 561 -20.31 5.24 -12.66
CA PRO A 561 -18.91 4.84 -12.81
C PRO A 561 -18.18 5.81 -13.74
N ARG A 562 -16.98 6.24 -13.33
CA ARG A 562 -16.11 7.13 -14.12
C ARG A 562 -14.73 6.53 -14.33
N ALA A 563 -14.12 6.80 -15.48
CA ALA A 563 -12.75 6.38 -15.75
C ALA A 563 -11.74 7.38 -15.19
N MET A 564 -10.74 6.88 -14.45
CA MET A 564 -9.60 7.67 -13.97
C MET A 564 -8.57 7.84 -15.09
N VAL A 565 -8.89 8.69 -16.07
CA VAL A 565 -8.13 8.84 -17.33
C VAL A 565 -6.89 9.73 -17.22
N LEU A 566 -5.90 9.44 -18.06
CA LEU A 566 -4.78 10.32 -18.38
C LEU A 566 -4.91 10.72 -19.86
N LEU A 567 -5.05 12.00 -20.16
CA LEU A 567 -5.36 12.52 -21.51
C LEU A 567 -4.19 13.30 -22.09
N ASP A 568 -4.04 13.30 -23.41
CA ASP A 568 -3.00 14.09 -24.08
C ASP A 568 -3.20 15.60 -23.89
N LYS A 569 -2.11 16.33 -23.61
CA LYS A 569 -2.12 17.80 -23.62
C LYS A 569 -2.33 18.30 -25.07
N PRO A 570 -3.05 19.42 -25.28
CA PRO A 570 -3.14 20.05 -26.61
C PRO A 570 -1.78 20.44 -27.21
N LYS A 571 -0.77 20.63 -26.36
CA LYS A 571 0.63 20.83 -26.75
C LYS A 571 1.50 19.88 -25.92
N PRO A 572 2.17 18.87 -26.52
CA PRO A 572 3.11 18.01 -25.80
C PRO A 572 4.37 18.77 -25.41
N GLU A 573 5.08 18.26 -24.40
CA GLU A 573 6.20 18.91 -23.73
C GLU A 573 7.37 17.92 -23.58
N ASP A 574 8.35 18.01 -24.48
CA ASP A 574 9.63 17.31 -24.34
C ASP A 574 10.48 17.97 -23.24
N VAL A 575 10.99 17.18 -22.30
CA VAL A 575 11.89 17.65 -21.23
C VAL A 575 13.37 17.51 -21.60
N ARG A 576 14.22 18.11 -20.78
CA ARG A 576 15.67 17.85 -20.75
C ARG A 576 15.98 16.87 -19.62
N VAL A 577 17.08 16.13 -19.76
CA VAL A 577 17.62 15.28 -18.69
C VAL A 577 17.82 16.10 -17.42
N PHE A 578 17.29 15.67 -16.28
CA PHE A 578 17.58 16.32 -15.01
C PHE A 578 18.86 15.71 -14.41
N MET A 579 19.92 16.50 -14.34
CA MET A 579 21.23 16.04 -13.90
C MET A 579 21.17 15.60 -12.44
N ARG A 580 21.44 14.31 -12.16
CA ARG A 580 21.25 13.69 -10.85
C ARG A 580 19.82 13.80 -10.32
N GLY A 581 18.84 13.72 -11.23
CA GLY A 581 17.41 13.79 -10.91
C GLY A 581 16.91 15.16 -10.47
N ASN A 582 17.75 16.21 -10.49
CA ASN A 582 17.42 17.55 -10.00
C ASN A 582 16.81 18.44 -11.11
N PRO A 583 15.51 18.80 -11.06
CA PRO A 583 14.84 19.56 -12.11
C PRO A 583 15.42 20.95 -12.38
N ALA A 584 16.10 21.55 -11.38
CA ALA A 584 16.76 22.85 -11.52
C ALA A 584 18.10 22.77 -12.29
N ARG A 585 18.59 21.56 -12.59
CA ARG A 585 19.84 21.32 -13.34
C ARG A 585 19.55 20.50 -14.60
N GLN A 586 19.28 21.20 -15.70
CA GLN A 586 18.95 20.57 -16.98
C GLN A 586 20.19 20.27 -17.82
N GLY A 587 20.21 19.11 -18.44
CA GLY A 587 21.21 18.67 -19.42
C GLY A 587 20.63 18.60 -20.84
N ASP A 588 20.93 17.52 -21.55
CA ASP A 588 20.57 17.35 -22.95
C ASP A 588 19.06 17.14 -23.19
N PRO A 589 18.54 17.47 -24.39
CA PRO A 589 17.16 17.19 -24.77
C PRO A 589 16.85 15.69 -24.80
N ALA A 590 15.78 15.30 -24.12
CA ALA A 590 15.22 13.95 -24.10
C ALA A 590 13.83 13.96 -24.75
N PRO A 591 13.76 14.08 -26.10
CA PRO A 591 12.48 14.08 -26.81
C PRO A 591 11.76 12.74 -26.59
N ARG A 592 10.43 12.75 -26.67
CA ARG A 592 9.61 11.52 -26.66
C ARG A 592 10.14 10.52 -27.68
N ALA A 593 10.54 9.34 -27.20
CA ALA A 593 11.17 8.31 -28.01
C ALA A 593 11.07 6.94 -27.34
N TRP A 594 11.30 5.90 -28.14
CA TRP A 594 11.55 4.55 -27.70
C TRP A 594 12.95 4.40 -27.09
N LEU A 595 13.19 3.31 -26.35
CA LEU A 595 14.49 3.01 -25.75
C LEU A 595 15.58 2.88 -26.83
N THR A 596 16.75 3.46 -26.58
CA THR A 596 17.89 3.49 -27.52
C THR A 596 18.46 2.10 -27.79
N MET A 597 18.51 1.23 -26.77
CA MET A 597 18.86 -0.19 -26.93
C MET A 597 17.94 -0.95 -27.91
N PHE A 598 16.73 -0.44 -28.16
CA PHE A 598 15.78 -0.98 -29.13
C PHE A 598 15.55 -0.03 -30.33
N GLY A 599 16.56 0.80 -30.66
CA GLY A 599 16.61 1.62 -31.87
C GLY A 599 16.24 3.10 -31.70
N GLY A 600 15.78 3.54 -30.52
CA GLY A 600 15.67 4.98 -30.20
C GLY A 600 14.71 5.80 -31.07
N GLN A 601 13.71 5.17 -31.69
CA GLN A 601 12.75 5.84 -32.57
C GLN A 601 12.03 6.98 -31.85
N LYS A 602 12.07 8.20 -32.40
CA LYS A 602 11.31 9.35 -31.88
C LYS A 602 9.82 9.20 -32.16
N PHE A 603 9.01 9.71 -31.24
CA PHE A 603 7.56 9.75 -31.31
C PHE A 603 7.05 11.14 -31.68
N ALA A 604 5.91 11.21 -32.36
CA ALA A 604 5.36 12.42 -32.95
C ALA A 604 3.85 12.63 -32.70
N ASP A 605 3.06 11.58 -32.51
CA ASP A 605 1.61 11.68 -32.30
C ASP A 605 1.24 11.98 -30.85
N GLY A 606 0.40 12.99 -30.63
CA GLY A 606 -0.15 13.32 -29.31
C GLY A 606 0.91 13.46 -28.22
N SER A 607 0.77 12.69 -27.13
CA SER A 607 1.79 12.54 -26.07
C SER A 607 2.90 11.53 -26.39
N GLY A 608 2.75 10.72 -27.44
CA GLY A 608 3.59 9.55 -27.72
C GLY A 608 3.14 8.27 -26.99
N ARG A 609 2.09 8.29 -26.16
CA ARG A 609 1.59 7.09 -25.45
C ARG A 609 1.09 5.99 -26.39
N LEU A 610 0.47 6.35 -27.52
CA LEU A 610 0.01 5.37 -28.51
C LEU A 610 1.18 4.67 -29.22
N GLU A 611 2.21 5.42 -29.61
CA GLU A 611 3.43 4.85 -30.22
C GLU A 611 4.21 4.00 -29.21
N LEU A 612 4.28 4.43 -27.95
CA LEU A 612 4.83 3.64 -26.84
C LEU A 612 4.08 2.32 -26.65
N ALA A 613 2.74 2.37 -26.68
CA ALA A 613 1.89 1.19 -26.57
C ALA A 613 2.16 0.18 -27.70
N GLN A 614 2.20 0.67 -28.95
CA GLN A 614 2.52 -0.14 -30.13
C GLN A 614 3.92 -0.76 -30.05
N LYS A 615 4.91 -0.06 -29.49
CA LYS A 615 6.26 -0.61 -29.30
C LYS A 615 6.33 -1.66 -28.20
N ILE A 616 5.66 -1.46 -27.07
CA ILE A 616 5.64 -2.44 -25.97
C ILE A 616 4.89 -3.70 -26.41
N ALA A 617 3.72 -3.56 -27.03
CA ALA A 617 2.87 -4.65 -27.50
C ALA A 617 3.32 -5.28 -28.84
N SER A 618 4.41 -4.81 -29.46
CA SER A 618 4.92 -5.39 -30.70
C SER A 618 5.47 -6.80 -30.49
N ARG A 619 5.25 -7.68 -31.47
CA ARG A 619 5.94 -8.97 -31.59
C ARG A 619 7.47 -8.84 -31.67
N ASP A 620 7.96 -7.71 -32.19
CA ASP A 620 9.40 -7.42 -32.30
C ASP A 620 10.03 -7.06 -30.94
N ASN A 621 9.22 -6.79 -29.91
CA ASN A 621 9.72 -6.57 -28.56
C ASN A 621 10.06 -7.93 -27.90
N PRO A 622 11.35 -8.22 -27.64
CA PRO A 622 11.76 -9.53 -27.13
C PRO A 622 11.34 -9.80 -25.67
N LEU A 623 10.82 -8.79 -24.97
CA LEU A 623 10.56 -8.87 -23.54
C LEU A 623 9.10 -9.14 -23.19
N THR A 624 8.14 -8.39 -23.75
CA THR A 624 6.76 -8.36 -23.22
C THR A 624 6.06 -9.72 -23.22
N ALA A 625 6.25 -10.56 -24.25
CA ALA A 625 5.72 -11.92 -24.27
C ALA A 625 6.39 -12.82 -23.20
N ARG A 626 7.72 -12.80 -23.07
CA ARG A 626 8.47 -13.55 -22.04
C ARG A 626 8.06 -13.14 -20.63
N VAL A 627 7.87 -11.84 -20.42
CA VAL A 627 7.56 -11.21 -19.13
C VAL A 627 6.16 -11.59 -18.63
N ILE A 628 5.13 -11.63 -19.49
CA ILE A 628 3.80 -12.13 -19.09
C ILE A 628 3.79 -13.66 -18.93
N VAL A 629 4.42 -14.40 -19.83
CA VAL A 629 4.54 -15.87 -19.76
C VAL A 629 5.19 -16.30 -18.45
N ASN A 630 6.27 -15.63 -18.03
CA ASN A 630 6.96 -15.94 -16.79
C ASN A 630 6.06 -15.77 -15.56
N ARG A 631 5.18 -14.76 -15.56
CA ARG A 631 4.19 -14.55 -14.48
C ARG A 631 3.05 -15.55 -14.52
N VAL A 632 2.55 -15.92 -15.70
CA VAL A 632 1.55 -16.99 -15.86
C VAL A 632 2.10 -18.32 -15.36
N TRP A 633 3.34 -18.65 -15.73
CA TRP A 633 4.05 -19.83 -15.24
C TRP A 633 4.20 -19.81 -13.72
N MET A 634 4.63 -18.68 -13.15
CA MET A 634 4.80 -18.50 -11.71
C MET A 634 3.52 -18.77 -10.92
N GLN A 635 2.35 -18.35 -11.43
CA GLN A 635 1.06 -18.63 -10.78
C GLN A 635 0.64 -20.10 -10.88
N HIS A 636 1.06 -20.81 -11.93
CA HIS A 636 0.75 -22.23 -12.10
C HIS A 636 1.65 -23.17 -11.29
N PHE A 637 2.92 -22.80 -11.06
CA PHE A 637 3.94 -23.64 -10.42
C PHE A 637 4.48 -23.10 -9.09
N GLY A 638 4.04 -21.92 -8.62
CA GLY A 638 4.54 -21.26 -7.41
C GLY A 638 5.98 -20.72 -7.50
N ARG A 639 6.65 -20.89 -8.65
CA ARG A 639 7.99 -20.39 -8.97
C ARG A 639 8.06 -19.96 -10.44
N PRO A 640 8.70 -18.83 -10.78
CA PRO A 640 8.86 -18.39 -12.16
C PRO A 640 9.95 -19.18 -12.90
N LEU A 641 9.96 -19.13 -14.24
CA LEU A 641 11.06 -19.65 -15.07
C LEU A 641 12.31 -18.76 -14.96
N VAL A 642 12.11 -17.44 -14.91
CA VAL A 642 13.13 -16.40 -14.66
C VAL A 642 12.95 -15.93 -13.23
N SER A 643 13.95 -16.16 -12.38
CA SER A 643 13.91 -15.94 -10.93
C SER A 643 13.60 -14.51 -10.49
N GLN A 644 13.71 -13.53 -11.39
CA GLN A 644 13.34 -12.14 -11.20
C GLN A 644 12.18 -11.76 -12.14
N PRO A 645 10.91 -11.82 -11.70
CA PRO A 645 9.74 -11.65 -12.59
C PRO A 645 9.60 -10.29 -13.27
N SER A 646 10.36 -9.29 -12.83
CA SER A 646 10.32 -7.91 -13.32
C SER A 646 11.70 -7.31 -13.60
N ASP A 647 12.74 -8.16 -13.67
CA ASP A 647 14.09 -7.76 -14.08
C ASP A 647 14.69 -8.83 -15.00
N PHE A 648 14.72 -8.50 -16.29
CA PHE A 648 15.29 -9.27 -17.39
C PHE A 648 16.59 -8.60 -17.88
N GLY A 649 17.20 -7.76 -17.03
CA GLY A 649 18.45 -7.05 -17.30
C GLY A 649 19.66 -7.96 -17.49
N VAL A 650 20.80 -7.35 -17.85
CA VAL A 650 22.07 -8.04 -18.11
C VAL A 650 22.64 -8.77 -16.89
N GLN A 651 22.13 -8.47 -15.69
CA GLN A 651 22.46 -9.20 -14.46
C GLN A 651 21.63 -10.48 -14.28
N THR A 652 20.50 -10.60 -14.97
CA THR A 652 19.59 -11.75 -14.84
C THR A 652 20.17 -12.94 -15.60
N PRO A 653 20.54 -14.04 -14.91
CA PRO A 653 21.13 -15.21 -15.56
C PRO A 653 20.15 -15.85 -16.55
N ARG A 654 20.68 -16.50 -17.59
CA ARG A 654 19.85 -17.27 -18.51
C ARG A 654 19.14 -18.38 -17.72
N PRO A 655 17.80 -18.45 -17.73
CA PRO A 655 17.07 -19.45 -16.95
C PRO A 655 17.36 -20.86 -17.45
N VAL A 656 17.35 -21.84 -16.53
CA VAL A 656 17.53 -23.27 -16.85
C VAL A 656 16.58 -23.73 -17.96
N GLN A 657 15.36 -23.19 -17.93
CA GLN A 657 14.25 -23.48 -18.85
C GLN A 657 14.08 -22.41 -19.95
N ALA A 658 15.16 -21.75 -20.39
CA ALA A 658 15.09 -20.68 -21.41
C ALA A 658 14.37 -21.09 -22.71
N ASP A 659 14.57 -22.31 -23.18
CA ASP A 659 13.99 -22.78 -24.44
C ASP A 659 12.47 -23.02 -24.32
N LEU A 660 12.00 -23.32 -23.10
CA LEU A 660 10.58 -23.41 -22.74
C LEU A 660 9.95 -22.01 -22.60
N LEU A 661 10.67 -21.04 -22.01
CA LEU A 661 10.23 -19.64 -21.94
C LEU A 661 9.99 -19.07 -23.35
N ASP A 662 10.94 -19.28 -24.26
CA ASP A 662 10.81 -18.82 -25.66
C ASP A 662 9.72 -19.57 -26.42
N HIS A 663 9.57 -20.88 -26.21
CA HIS A 663 8.47 -21.67 -26.79
C HIS A 663 7.09 -21.13 -26.36
N LEU A 664 6.90 -20.86 -25.07
CA LEU A 664 5.64 -20.32 -24.54
C LEU A 664 5.40 -18.86 -24.99
N ALA A 665 6.45 -18.04 -25.10
CA ALA A 665 6.36 -16.68 -25.60
C ALA A 665 5.97 -16.64 -27.09
N ASP A 666 6.59 -17.47 -27.93
CA ASP A 666 6.21 -17.60 -29.34
C ASP A 666 4.77 -18.15 -29.48
N TYR A 667 4.43 -19.20 -28.73
CA TYR A 667 3.07 -19.76 -28.73
C TYR A 667 2.01 -18.69 -28.39
N LEU A 668 2.24 -17.86 -27.36
CA LEU A 668 1.32 -16.78 -26.99
C LEU A 668 1.10 -15.82 -28.17
N MET A 669 2.19 -15.36 -28.80
CA MET A 669 2.13 -14.41 -29.93
C MET A 669 1.50 -15.01 -31.19
N GLU A 670 1.75 -16.30 -31.49
CA GLU A 670 1.12 -17.02 -32.61
C GLU A 670 -0.39 -17.26 -32.40
N ASN A 671 -0.82 -17.47 -31.15
CA ASN A 671 -2.20 -17.83 -30.84
C ASN A 671 -3.12 -16.63 -30.59
N GLY A 672 -2.70 -15.44 -31.02
CA GLY A 672 -3.45 -14.18 -30.90
C GLY A 672 -3.40 -13.59 -29.50
N TRP A 673 -2.28 -13.76 -28.78
CA TRP A 673 -2.05 -13.26 -27.42
C TRP A 673 -3.10 -13.66 -26.37
N SER A 674 -3.85 -14.74 -26.63
CA SER A 674 -4.86 -15.30 -25.71
C SER A 674 -4.21 -15.95 -24.49
N LEU A 675 -4.53 -15.42 -23.30
CA LEU A 675 -4.06 -16.00 -22.05
C LEU A 675 -4.80 -17.31 -21.74
N LYS A 676 -6.08 -17.46 -22.12
CA LYS A 676 -6.82 -18.72 -21.93
C LYS A 676 -6.24 -19.88 -22.74
N LYS A 677 -5.76 -19.64 -23.96
CA LYS A 677 -5.02 -20.64 -24.75
C LYS A 677 -3.66 -20.99 -24.12
N LEU A 678 -2.95 -20.01 -23.56
CA LEU A 678 -1.69 -20.24 -22.84
C LEU A 678 -1.90 -21.09 -21.57
N HIS A 679 -2.93 -20.77 -20.77
CA HIS A 679 -3.31 -21.61 -19.62
C HIS A 679 -3.66 -23.03 -20.06
N THR A 680 -4.47 -23.18 -21.12
CA THR A 680 -4.83 -24.50 -21.65
C THR A 680 -3.59 -25.32 -22.01
N LEU A 681 -2.64 -24.73 -22.75
CA LEU A 681 -1.39 -25.41 -23.12
C LEU A 681 -0.59 -25.89 -21.89
N ILE A 682 -0.41 -25.02 -20.90
CA ILE A 682 0.37 -25.34 -19.70
C ILE A 682 -0.34 -26.41 -18.85
N LEU A 683 -1.63 -26.25 -18.58
CA LEU A 683 -2.40 -27.14 -17.70
C LEU A 683 -2.68 -28.52 -18.33
N SER A 684 -2.68 -28.62 -19.66
CA SER A 684 -2.77 -29.89 -20.39
C SER A 684 -1.44 -30.68 -20.44
N SER A 685 -0.30 -30.06 -20.11
CA SER A 685 1.01 -30.73 -20.13
C SER A 685 1.16 -31.81 -19.05
N ARG A 686 1.92 -32.87 -19.35
CA ARG A 686 2.37 -33.84 -18.34
C ARG A 686 3.15 -33.13 -17.23
N THR A 687 3.99 -32.15 -17.61
CA THR A 687 4.82 -31.34 -16.71
C THR A 687 4.00 -30.71 -15.59
N TRP A 688 2.86 -30.08 -15.90
CA TRP A 688 1.98 -29.53 -14.87
C TRP A 688 1.18 -30.60 -14.12
N GLN A 689 0.73 -31.66 -14.81
CA GLN A 689 -0.11 -32.72 -14.21
C GLN A 689 0.65 -33.71 -13.30
N GLN A 690 1.95 -33.50 -13.05
CA GLN A 690 2.73 -34.27 -12.09
C GLN A 690 2.15 -34.20 -10.66
N SER A 691 2.40 -35.23 -9.86
CA SER A 691 2.25 -35.21 -8.40
C SER A 691 3.39 -34.43 -7.72
N SER A 692 3.18 -34.00 -6.46
CA SER A 692 4.23 -33.39 -5.64
C SER A 692 5.21 -34.39 -5.01
N HIS A 693 5.05 -35.69 -5.28
CA HIS A 693 5.87 -36.74 -4.69
C HIS A 693 7.32 -36.70 -5.19
N ALA A 694 8.26 -36.45 -4.27
CA ALA A 694 9.69 -36.43 -4.55
C ALA A 694 10.37 -37.73 -4.09
N THR A 695 11.09 -38.39 -5.00
CA THR A 695 12.02 -39.47 -4.64
C THR A 695 13.34 -38.90 -4.10
N PRO A 696 14.14 -39.66 -3.34
CA PRO A 696 15.45 -39.21 -2.86
C PRO A 696 16.36 -38.66 -3.98
N ASP A 697 16.38 -39.32 -5.15
CA ASP A 697 17.15 -38.85 -6.31
C ASP A 697 16.67 -37.49 -6.85
N LYS A 698 15.35 -37.24 -6.87
CA LYS A 698 14.79 -35.93 -7.27
C LYS A 698 15.16 -34.85 -6.25
N LEU A 699 15.13 -35.17 -4.95
CA LEU A 699 15.56 -34.23 -3.91
C LEU A 699 17.08 -33.94 -3.94
N LEU A 700 17.90 -34.92 -4.33
CA LEU A 700 19.35 -34.76 -4.43
C LEU A 700 19.79 -34.00 -5.68
N LYS A 701 19.17 -34.27 -6.83
CA LYS A 701 19.58 -33.71 -8.14
C LYS A 701 18.79 -32.46 -8.57
N ASP A 702 17.60 -32.26 -8.03
CA ASP A 702 16.65 -31.20 -8.41
C ASP A 702 15.90 -30.69 -7.16
N ALA A 703 16.67 -30.36 -6.11
CA ALA A 703 16.15 -29.90 -4.81
C ALA A 703 15.17 -28.74 -4.97
N ASP A 704 15.56 -27.72 -5.73
CA ASP A 704 14.79 -26.51 -6.03
C ASP A 704 13.73 -26.68 -7.15
N ASN A 705 13.64 -27.86 -7.76
CA ASN A 705 12.68 -28.19 -8.82
C ASN A 705 12.81 -27.30 -10.08
N GLU A 706 14.01 -26.82 -10.39
CA GLU A 706 14.31 -26.01 -11.59
C GLU A 706 14.24 -26.86 -12.88
N LEU A 707 14.51 -28.16 -12.77
CA LEU A 707 14.33 -29.11 -13.88
C LEU A 707 12.87 -29.56 -14.03
N LEU A 708 11.97 -29.17 -13.12
CA LEU A 708 10.54 -29.48 -13.11
C LEU A 708 10.26 -31.00 -13.00
N SER A 709 11.04 -31.71 -12.18
CA SER A 709 10.92 -33.16 -11.95
C SER A 709 9.65 -33.59 -11.19
N ARG A 710 8.89 -32.64 -10.64
CA ARG A 710 7.66 -32.85 -9.87
C ARG A 710 6.80 -31.58 -9.85
N PHE A 711 5.59 -31.65 -9.28
CA PHE A 711 4.82 -30.44 -8.95
C PHE A 711 5.27 -29.83 -7.59
N ASN A 712 5.15 -28.51 -7.44
CA ASN A 712 5.44 -27.82 -6.18
C ASN A 712 4.17 -27.76 -5.30
N ARG A 713 4.28 -28.15 -4.02
CA ARG A 713 3.21 -27.87 -3.04
C ARG A 713 3.09 -26.37 -2.82
N GLN A 714 1.86 -25.86 -2.80
CA GLN A 714 1.57 -24.44 -2.71
C GLN A 714 0.55 -24.17 -1.61
N ARG A 715 0.89 -23.29 -0.66
CA ARG A 715 -0.06 -22.74 0.32
C ARG A 715 -1.07 -21.85 -0.41
N LEU A 716 -2.34 -21.87 0.00
CA LEU A 716 -3.31 -20.91 -0.54
C LEU A 716 -2.93 -19.49 -0.11
N ASP A 717 -2.94 -18.53 -1.04
CA ASP A 717 -2.84 -17.11 -0.70
C ASP A 717 -4.07 -16.62 0.10
N TYR A 718 -3.97 -15.44 0.71
CA TYR A 718 -4.99 -14.90 1.61
C TYR A 718 -6.40 -14.90 0.98
N GLU A 719 -6.51 -14.44 -0.27
CA GLU A 719 -7.76 -14.35 -1.01
C GLU A 719 -8.35 -15.73 -1.29
N THR A 720 -7.53 -16.67 -1.80
CA THR A 720 -7.98 -18.04 -2.08
C THR A 720 -8.37 -18.77 -0.79
N MET A 721 -7.62 -18.57 0.30
CA MET A 721 -7.95 -19.10 1.62
C MET A 721 -9.29 -18.55 2.13
N ARG A 722 -9.47 -17.22 2.16
CA ARG A 722 -10.70 -16.57 2.64
C ARG A 722 -11.90 -16.96 1.78
N ASP A 723 -11.76 -16.90 0.46
CA ASP A 723 -12.85 -17.22 -0.46
C ASP A 723 -13.21 -18.72 -0.41
N ALA A 724 -12.24 -19.62 -0.23
CA ALA A 724 -12.51 -21.05 -0.01
C ALA A 724 -13.25 -21.31 1.30
N LEU A 725 -12.90 -20.63 2.40
CA LEU A 725 -13.62 -20.74 3.68
C LEU A 725 -15.09 -20.33 3.52
N LEU A 726 -15.36 -19.20 2.88
CA LEU A 726 -16.71 -18.68 2.64
C LEU A 726 -17.51 -19.52 1.62
N ALA A 727 -16.82 -20.15 0.66
CA ALA A 727 -17.44 -21.10 -0.27
C ALA A 727 -17.86 -22.40 0.44
N ALA A 728 -17.01 -22.95 1.32
CA ALA A 728 -17.32 -24.17 2.09
C ALA A 728 -18.50 -23.96 3.05
N THR A 729 -18.58 -22.80 3.70
CA THR A 729 -19.70 -22.43 4.58
C THR A 729 -20.98 -22.06 3.83
N GLY A 730 -20.88 -21.70 2.55
CA GLY A 730 -22.02 -21.31 1.70
C GLY A 730 -22.44 -19.86 1.85
N GLU A 731 -21.55 -19.00 2.38
CA GLU A 731 -21.81 -17.58 2.59
C GLU A 731 -21.37 -16.70 1.41
N LEU A 732 -20.44 -17.19 0.59
CA LEU A 732 -19.94 -16.48 -0.59
C LEU A 732 -20.97 -16.45 -1.72
N ASP A 733 -21.42 -15.26 -2.11
CA ASP A 733 -22.12 -15.03 -3.37
C ASP A 733 -21.11 -14.84 -4.50
N ALA A 734 -20.72 -15.95 -5.13
CA ALA A 734 -19.81 -15.97 -6.27
C ALA A 734 -20.39 -15.36 -7.57
N GLN A 735 -21.67 -14.97 -7.59
CA GLN A 735 -22.29 -14.29 -8.74
C GLN A 735 -22.26 -12.75 -8.60
N ARG A 736 -21.91 -12.21 -7.41
CA ARG A 736 -21.89 -10.76 -7.13
C ARG A 736 -20.61 -10.07 -7.62
N LEU A 737 -20.46 -10.02 -8.94
CA LEU A 737 -19.32 -9.44 -9.65
C LEU A 737 -19.30 -7.89 -9.59
N GLY A 738 -18.10 -7.32 -9.55
CA GLY A 738 -17.83 -5.89 -9.76
C GLY A 738 -18.44 -4.89 -8.75
N GLY A 739 -18.40 -3.61 -9.08
CA GLY A 739 -18.95 -2.52 -8.26
C GLY A 739 -18.01 -2.05 -7.14
N ARG A 740 -18.48 -1.15 -6.28
CA ARG A 740 -17.62 -0.47 -5.29
C ARG A 740 -16.98 -1.43 -4.30
N ALA A 741 -15.78 -1.06 -3.83
CA ALA A 741 -15.06 -1.80 -2.80
C ALA A 741 -15.78 -1.72 -1.45
N VAL A 742 -15.67 -2.78 -0.65
CA VAL A 742 -16.35 -2.94 0.64
C VAL A 742 -15.31 -3.05 1.77
N GLU A 743 -15.53 -2.37 2.90
CA GLU A 743 -14.65 -2.46 4.07
C GLU A 743 -14.65 -3.92 4.62
N LEU A 744 -13.48 -4.43 5.03
CA LEU A 744 -13.31 -5.83 5.48
C LEU A 744 -14.25 -6.24 6.63
N ASN A 745 -14.66 -5.27 7.46
CA ASN A 745 -15.56 -5.46 8.60
C ASN A 745 -17.03 -5.08 8.33
N ALA A 746 -17.38 -4.77 7.08
CA ALA A 746 -18.77 -4.45 6.71
C ALA A 746 -19.66 -5.69 6.79
N LYS A 747 -20.96 -5.47 7.05
CA LYS A 747 -21.94 -6.55 7.25
C LYS A 747 -22.03 -7.54 6.07
N ASP A 748 -21.82 -7.08 4.84
CA ASP A 748 -21.88 -7.90 3.64
C ASP A 748 -20.50 -8.30 3.08
N ALA A 749 -19.39 -7.99 3.77
CA ALA A 749 -18.03 -8.32 3.33
C ALA A 749 -17.84 -9.84 3.12
N ASP A 750 -18.41 -10.66 4.00
CA ASP A 750 -18.37 -12.14 3.92
C ASP A 750 -19.25 -12.72 2.80
N THR A 751 -20.11 -11.92 2.17
CA THR A 751 -20.84 -12.34 0.96
C THR A 751 -20.02 -12.17 -0.32
N ARG A 752 -18.85 -11.53 -0.26
CA ARG A 752 -18.07 -11.11 -1.44
C ARG A 752 -16.70 -11.76 -1.52
N ARG A 753 -16.28 -12.04 -2.76
CA ARG A 753 -14.89 -12.38 -3.11
C ARG A 753 -13.95 -11.34 -2.51
N THR A 754 -12.81 -11.78 -2.01
CA THR A 754 -11.83 -10.93 -1.33
C THR A 754 -11.26 -9.84 -2.25
N LEU A 755 -11.29 -10.04 -3.57
CA LEU A 755 -11.00 -9.04 -4.61
C LEU A 755 -11.84 -7.74 -4.51
N TYR A 756 -13.07 -7.83 -4.01
CA TYR A 756 -13.98 -6.68 -3.87
C TYR A 756 -13.91 -6.00 -2.50
N LEU A 757 -13.01 -6.46 -1.63
CA LEU A 757 -12.72 -5.76 -0.38
C LEU A 757 -11.76 -4.60 -0.65
N LYS A 758 -11.92 -3.53 0.12
CA LYS A 758 -11.11 -2.33 0.02
C LYS A 758 -9.64 -2.63 0.33
N VAL A 759 -8.77 -2.23 -0.57
CA VAL A 759 -7.32 -2.18 -0.37
C VAL A 759 -6.95 -0.75 -0.01
N ASP A 760 -6.63 -0.49 1.26
CA ASP A 760 -5.97 0.76 1.65
C ASP A 760 -4.46 0.65 1.42
N ARG A 761 -3.84 1.73 0.93
CA ARG A 761 -2.42 1.75 0.56
C ARG A 761 -1.50 1.70 1.77
N TYR A 762 -1.88 2.35 2.87
CA TYR A 762 -1.02 2.47 4.07
C TYR A 762 -1.63 1.86 5.34
N ASP A 763 -2.96 1.69 5.40
CA ASP A 763 -3.63 1.02 6.52
C ASP A 763 -4.10 -0.37 6.09
N GLN A 764 -3.14 -1.23 5.75
CA GLN A 764 -3.45 -2.63 5.47
C GLN A 764 -3.98 -3.30 6.75
N ALA A 765 -5.18 -3.85 6.66
CA ALA A 765 -5.72 -4.67 7.74
C ALA A 765 -4.74 -5.79 8.10
N THR A 766 -4.50 -5.96 9.40
CA THR A 766 -3.45 -6.84 9.95
C THR A 766 -3.54 -8.28 9.46
N VAL A 767 -4.75 -8.75 9.15
CA VAL A 767 -5.01 -10.13 8.71
C VAL A 767 -4.46 -10.39 7.29
N PRO A 768 -4.87 -9.65 6.22
CA PRO A 768 -4.22 -9.76 4.91
C PRO A 768 -2.68 -9.69 4.97
N ALA A 769 -2.12 -8.71 5.69
CA ALA A 769 -0.66 -8.53 5.79
C ALA A 769 0.04 -9.74 6.42
N MET A 770 -0.55 -10.38 7.44
CA MET A 770 -0.04 -11.59 8.07
C MET A 770 -0.09 -12.83 7.16
N PHE A 771 -0.89 -12.83 6.08
CA PHE A 771 -1.00 -13.93 5.11
C PHE A 771 -0.31 -13.63 3.77
N ASP A 772 0.69 -12.74 3.78
CA ASP A 772 1.56 -12.39 2.64
C ASP A 772 0.83 -11.68 1.49
N PHE A 773 -0.21 -10.91 1.78
CA PHE A 773 -0.87 -10.04 0.80
C PHE A 773 0.11 -9.01 0.22
N ALA A 774 -0.02 -8.67 -1.07
CA ALA A 774 0.89 -7.75 -1.73
C ALA A 774 0.83 -6.34 -1.12
N ASN A 775 1.99 -5.69 -0.95
CA ASN A 775 2.04 -4.29 -0.55
C ASN A 775 1.69 -3.38 -1.76
N PRO A 776 0.60 -2.60 -1.73
CA PRO A 776 0.18 -1.70 -2.81
C PRO A 776 0.93 -0.37 -2.83
N GLU A 777 1.85 -0.09 -1.91
CA GLU A 777 2.69 1.11 -1.94
C GLU A 777 3.52 1.23 -3.24
N GLY A 778 3.84 0.10 -3.87
CA GLY A 778 4.56 0.07 -5.15
C GLY A 778 4.36 -1.23 -5.93
N HIS A 779 5.02 -1.34 -7.07
CA HIS A 779 4.97 -2.54 -7.92
C HIS A 779 5.39 -3.80 -7.15
N SER A 780 4.49 -4.79 -7.06
CA SER A 780 4.78 -6.10 -6.48
C SER A 780 5.01 -7.14 -7.58
N PRO A 781 6.26 -7.61 -7.79
CA PRO A 781 6.58 -8.58 -8.85
C PRO A 781 6.12 -10.01 -8.51
N GLN A 782 6.09 -10.34 -7.22
CA GLN A 782 5.70 -11.63 -6.64
C GLN A 782 5.38 -11.43 -5.16
N ARG A 783 4.62 -12.35 -4.56
CA ARG A 783 4.39 -12.42 -3.10
C ARG A 783 5.39 -13.39 -2.48
N PHE A 784 5.91 -13.05 -1.30
CA PHE A 784 6.81 -13.92 -0.54
C PHE A 784 6.00 -14.74 0.46
N ASN A 785 5.81 -16.03 0.17
CA ASN A 785 5.07 -16.92 1.06
C ASN A 785 5.87 -17.20 2.34
N THR A 786 5.36 -16.76 3.48
CA THR A 786 5.84 -17.12 4.81
C THR A 786 5.00 -18.25 5.40
N THR A 787 5.52 -18.89 6.45
CA THR A 787 4.78 -19.87 7.27
C THR A 787 5.21 -19.63 8.71
N VAL A 788 4.39 -18.85 9.44
CA VAL A 788 4.73 -18.36 10.78
C VAL A 788 3.69 -18.79 11.82
N PRO A 789 4.08 -19.02 13.10
CA PRO A 789 3.14 -19.48 14.13
C PRO A 789 1.89 -18.60 14.31
N GLN A 790 2.00 -17.30 14.04
CA GLN A 790 0.91 -16.33 14.10
C GLN A 790 -0.25 -16.68 13.13
N GLN A 791 0.07 -17.19 11.93
CA GLN A 791 -0.94 -17.64 10.97
C GLN A 791 -1.74 -18.82 11.53
N ALA A 792 -1.05 -19.82 12.10
CA ALA A 792 -1.71 -20.96 12.75
C ALA A 792 -2.54 -20.53 13.97
N LEU A 793 -2.02 -19.63 14.81
CA LEU A 793 -2.75 -19.08 15.96
C LEU A 793 -4.00 -18.29 15.56
N PHE A 794 -3.94 -17.54 14.45
CA PHE A 794 -5.13 -16.90 13.87
C PHE A 794 -6.16 -17.94 13.40
N LEU A 795 -5.71 -18.99 12.73
CA LEU A 795 -6.58 -20.07 12.27
C LEU A 795 -7.27 -20.80 13.44
N MET A 796 -6.57 -20.98 14.57
CA MET A 796 -7.11 -21.59 15.80
C MET A 796 -8.05 -20.67 16.58
N ASN A 797 -7.76 -19.36 16.67
CA ASN A 797 -8.38 -18.50 17.70
C ASN A 797 -9.23 -17.34 17.16
N SER A 798 -9.15 -17.02 15.87
CA SER A 798 -9.85 -15.84 15.35
C SER A 798 -11.37 -15.99 15.39
N PRO A 799 -12.12 -14.91 15.74
CA PRO A 799 -13.58 -14.92 15.67
C PRO A 799 -14.12 -15.27 14.28
N PHE A 800 -13.40 -14.87 13.22
CA PHE A 800 -13.71 -15.22 11.84
C PHE A 800 -13.74 -16.74 11.63
N MET A 801 -12.64 -17.44 11.94
CA MET A 801 -12.55 -18.90 11.76
C MET A 801 -13.56 -19.66 12.63
N ARG A 802 -13.77 -19.20 13.86
CA ARG A 802 -14.77 -19.77 14.77
C ARG A 802 -16.19 -19.63 14.20
N ALA A 803 -16.55 -18.46 13.68
CA ALA A 803 -17.85 -18.25 13.04
C ALA A 803 -18.05 -19.19 11.84
N ARG A 804 -17.02 -19.41 11.01
CA ARG A 804 -17.06 -20.38 9.90
C ARG A 804 -17.23 -21.82 10.39
N ALA A 805 -16.55 -22.20 11.47
CA ALA A 805 -16.68 -23.53 12.07
C ALA A 805 -18.08 -23.75 12.71
N ASP A 806 -18.65 -22.74 13.35
CA ASP A 806 -19.96 -22.79 14.00
C ASP A 806 -21.13 -22.98 13.00
N VAL A 807 -20.95 -22.64 11.72
CA VAL A 807 -21.91 -23.00 10.63
C VAL A 807 -22.13 -24.51 10.53
N PHE A 808 -21.17 -25.32 10.96
CA PHE A 808 -21.23 -26.79 10.94
C PHE A 808 -21.57 -27.43 12.29
N ALA A 809 -21.95 -26.65 13.30
CA ALA A 809 -22.17 -27.14 14.68
C ALA A 809 -23.25 -28.26 14.80
N THR A 810 -24.11 -28.43 13.80
CA THR A 810 -25.14 -29.47 13.70
C THR A 810 -25.00 -30.37 12.47
N ALA A 811 -23.85 -30.34 11.78
CA ALA A 811 -23.61 -31.15 10.60
C ALA A 811 -23.24 -32.61 10.96
N GLU A 812 -23.59 -33.54 10.08
CA GLU A 812 -23.06 -34.92 10.11
C GLU A 812 -21.61 -34.97 9.60
N VAL A 813 -20.80 -35.89 10.13
CA VAL A 813 -19.38 -36.04 9.74
C VAL A 813 -19.20 -36.21 8.23
N ASP A 814 -20.00 -37.06 7.58
CA ASP A 814 -19.96 -37.25 6.13
C ASP A 814 -20.30 -35.97 5.35
N SER A 815 -21.26 -35.18 5.83
CA SER A 815 -21.65 -33.91 5.22
C SER A 815 -20.55 -32.86 5.36
N LEU A 816 -19.92 -32.79 6.54
CA LEU A 816 -18.81 -31.90 6.83
C LEU A 816 -17.60 -32.15 5.91
N TYR A 817 -17.15 -33.41 5.78
CA TYR A 817 -16.05 -33.76 4.86
C TYR A 817 -16.39 -33.43 3.39
N ARG A 818 -17.64 -33.68 2.96
CA ARG A 818 -18.08 -33.34 1.60
C ARG A 818 -18.08 -31.83 1.33
N ARG A 819 -18.49 -31.02 2.31
CA ARG A 819 -18.55 -29.55 2.17
C ARG A 819 -17.19 -28.86 2.31
N VAL A 820 -16.31 -29.36 3.18
CA VAL A 820 -15.00 -28.73 3.46
C VAL A 820 -13.90 -29.28 2.56
N LEU A 821 -13.81 -30.61 2.40
CA LEU A 821 -12.74 -31.27 1.65
C LEU A 821 -13.17 -31.78 0.27
N ALA A 822 -14.43 -31.61 -0.13
CA ALA A 822 -14.97 -32.14 -1.38
C ALA A 822 -14.70 -33.65 -1.56
N ARG A 823 -14.80 -34.44 -0.48
CA ARG A 823 -14.75 -35.92 -0.52
C ARG A 823 -15.54 -36.54 0.63
N ALA A 824 -15.74 -37.86 0.57
CA ALA A 824 -16.15 -38.63 1.75
C ALA A 824 -14.97 -38.82 2.74
N PRO A 825 -15.24 -38.97 4.04
CA PRO A 825 -14.22 -39.46 4.98
C PRO A 825 -13.92 -40.93 4.70
N THR A 826 -12.67 -41.34 4.89
CA THR A 826 -12.34 -42.76 5.00
C THR A 826 -12.91 -43.36 6.29
N ALA A 827 -13.00 -44.69 6.38
CA ALA A 827 -13.47 -45.37 7.60
C ALA A 827 -12.63 -45.02 8.84
N GLY A 828 -11.31 -44.87 8.68
CA GLY A 828 -10.40 -44.45 9.74
C GLY A 828 -10.61 -43.00 10.18
N GLU A 829 -10.78 -42.08 9.23
CA GLU A 829 -11.10 -40.68 9.52
C GLU A 829 -12.45 -40.50 10.18
N LYS A 830 -13.47 -41.29 9.79
CA LYS A 830 -14.78 -41.27 10.43
C LYS A 830 -14.72 -41.77 11.87
N ALA A 831 -13.94 -42.82 12.14
CA ALA A 831 -13.69 -43.29 13.51
C ALA A 831 -12.91 -42.26 14.35
N LEU A 832 -11.90 -41.62 13.77
CA LEU A 832 -11.12 -40.55 14.43
C LEU A 832 -11.99 -39.32 14.73
N ALA A 833 -12.83 -38.91 13.78
CA ALA A 833 -13.79 -37.83 13.94
C ALA A 833 -14.79 -38.12 15.06
N GLN A 834 -15.38 -39.33 15.11
CA GLN A 834 -16.29 -39.71 16.18
C GLN A 834 -15.61 -39.66 17.55
N ARG A 835 -14.42 -40.25 17.67
CA ARG A 835 -13.65 -40.19 18.92
C ARG A 835 -13.36 -38.74 19.33
N PHE A 836 -12.96 -37.88 18.40
CA PHE A 836 -12.70 -36.46 18.68
C PHE A 836 -13.96 -35.75 19.19
N ILE A 837 -15.13 -36.03 18.60
CA ILE A 837 -16.43 -35.51 19.04
C ILE A 837 -16.74 -35.99 20.47
N ASP A 838 -16.52 -37.27 20.77
CA ASP A 838 -16.80 -37.86 22.09
C ASP A 838 -15.86 -37.26 23.16
N ASP A 839 -14.56 -37.18 22.88
CA ASP A 839 -13.53 -36.57 23.75
C ASP A 839 -13.85 -35.07 24.00
N ALA A 840 -14.21 -34.31 22.96
CA ALA A 840 -14.61 -32.90 23.07
C ALA A 840 -15.96 -32.71 23.80
N THR A 841 -16.89 -33.66 23.67
CA THR A 841 -18.17 -33.66 24.41
C THR A 841 -17.93 -33.84 25.91
N ALA A 842 -17.06 -34.80 26.28
CA ALA A 842 -16.67 -35.02 27.66
C ALA A 842 -16.02 -33.77 28.27
N LEU A 843 -15.04 -33.17 27.57
CA LEU A 843 -14.37 -31.94 28.00
C LEU A 843 -15.34 -30.75 28.14
N ASN A 844 -16.28 -30.57 27.20
CA ASN A 844 -17.29 -29.50 27.28
C ASN A 844 -18.25 -29.67 28.48
N GLY A 845 -18.45 -30.90 28.97
CA GLY A 845 -19.17 -31.16 30.22
C GLY A 845 -18.45 -30.65 31.47
N GLU A 846 -17.11 -30.60 31.43
CA GLU A 846 -16.25 -30.14 32.52
C GLU A 846 -16.15 -28.61 32.57
N LYS A 847 -17.24 -27.92 32.97
CA LYS A 847 -17.18 -26.47 33.23
C LYS A 847 -16.11 -26.15 34.30
N PRO A 848 -15.01 -25.44 33.97
CA PRO A 848 -13.81 -25.37 34.81
C PRO A 848 -13.99 -24.47 36.04
N PHE A 849 -14.92 -23.52 36.01
CA PHE A 849 -15.27 -22.67 37.15
C PHE A 849 -16.78 -22.52 37.20
N ARG A 850 -17.36 -22.74 38.39
CA ARG A 850 -18.80 -22.51 38.61
C ARG A 850 -18.94 -21.56 39.79
N TRP A 851 -19.17 -20.29 39.50
CA TRP A 851 -19.69 -19.35 40.50
C TRP A 851 -21.22 -19.43 40.56
N SER A 852 -21.80 -19.18 41.72
CA SER A 852 -23.25 -19.07 41.90
C SER A 852 -23.58 -18.11 43.02
N TYR A 853 -24.58 -17.26 42.81
CA TYR A 853 -24.90 -16.12 43.67
C TYR A 853 -26.31 -16.30 44.23
N GLY A 854 -26.52 -15.91 45.48
CA GLY A 854 -27.76 -16.20 46.20
C GLY A 854 -27.68 -15.85 47.68
N SER A 855 -28.43 -16.57 48.50
CA SER A 855 -28.40 -16.43 49.95
C SER A 855 -28.45 -17.77 50.65
N MET A 856 -27.84 -17.85 51.83
CA MET A 856 -27.99 -18.96 52.79
C MET A 856 -28.69 -18.46 54.05
N THR A 857 -29.24 -19.37 54.84
CA THR A 857 -29.76 -19.08 56.19
C THR A 857 -28.65 -19.30 57.21
N LEU A 858 -28.42 -18.30 58.07
CA LEU A 858 -27.57 -18.37 59.25
C LEU A 858 -28.40 -18.84 60.45
N THR A 859 -27.94 -19.92 61.08
CA THR A 859 -28.40 -20.34 62.40
C THR A 859 -27.22 -20.41 63.36
N ARG A 860 -27.47 -20.58 64.67
CA ARG A 860 -26.43 -20.93 65.64
C ARG A 860 -26.54 -22.40 65.98
N ALA A 861 -25.41 -23.11 65.93
CA ALA A 861 -25.29 -24.47 66.41
C ALA A 861 -25.39 -24.51 67.96
N PRO A 862 -25.62 -25.68 68.58
CA PRO A 862 -25.72 -25.82 70.04
C PRO A 862 -24.45 -25.37 70.81
N ASP A 863 -23.29 -25.35 70.16
CA ASP A 863 -22.03 -24.82 70.71
C ASP A 863 -21.85 -23.30 70.48
N GLY A 864 -22.90 -22.61 70.02
CA GLY A 864 -22.95 -21.17 69.80
C GLY A 864 -22.35 -20.69 68.46
N LYS A 865 -21.71 -21.56 67.69
CA LYS A 865 -21.04 -21.21 66.42
C LYS A 865 -22.04 -20.96 65.27
N PRO A 866 -21.68 -20.13 64.28
CA PRO A 866 -22.52 -19.92 63.10
C PRO A 866 -22.57 -21.19 62.23
N ALA A 867 -23.77 -21.55 61.80
CA ALA A 867 -24.06 -22.63 60.87
C ALA A 867 -24.84 -22.08 59.67
N PHE A 868 -24.49 -22.53 58.46
CA PHE A 868 -25.08 -22.02 57.22
C PHE A 868 -25.75 -23.15 56.44
N SER A 869 -26.99 -22.93 56.02
CA SER A 869 -27.77 -23.95 55.29
C SER A 869 -28.70 -23.33 54.23
N GLY A 870 -29.37 -24.18 53.45
CA GLY A 870 -30.49 -23.77 52.59
C GLY A 870 -30.15 -22.72 51.53
N PHE A 871 -29.11 -22.94 50.70
CA PHE A 871 -28.78 -21.98 49.64
C PHE A 871 -29.93 -21.79 48.64
N GLN A 872 -30.44 -20.57 48.56
CA GLN A 872 -31.43 -20.11 47.61
C GLN A 872 -30.72 -19.25 46.54
N PRO A 873 -30.67 -19.67 45.26
CA PRO A 873 -30.09 -18.86 44.20
C PRO A 873 -30.83 -17.54 44.01
N PHE A 874 -30.11 -16.48 43.68
CA PHE A 874 -30.70 -15.29 43.10
C PHE A 874 -31.17 -15.59 41.67
N THR A 875 -32.29 -15.00 41.28
CA THR A 875 -33.04 -15.37 40.06
C THR A 875 -33.01 -14.29 38.99
N HIS A 876 -32.64 -13.06 39.34
CA HIS A 876 -32.63 -11.92 38.45
C HIS A 876 -31.20 -11.40 38.26
N LEU A 877 -30.81 -11.15 37.00
CA LEU A 877 -29.48 -10.67 36.62
C LEU A 877 -29.63 -9.33 35.89
N THR A 878 -29.03 -8.28 36.45
CA THR A 878 -29.10 -6.92 35.93
C THR A 878 -27.73 -6.48 35.41
N GLU A 879 -27.66 -6.11 34.13
CA GLU A 879 -26.50 -5.48 33.50
C GLU A 879 -26.78 -3.98 33.31
N ARG A 880 -25.91 -3.12 33.84
CA ARG A 880 -26.05 -1.66 33.70
C ARG A 880 -25.40 -1.16 32.40
N ALA A 881 -25.85 0.00 31.92
CA ALA A 881 -25.32 0.65 30.73
C ALA A 881 -23.78 0.76 30.78
N GLY A 882 -23.11 0.34 29.70
CA GLY A 882 -21.65 0.21 29.63
C GLY A 882 -21.09 -1.17 30.00
N GLY A 883 -21.92 -2.15 30.40
CA GLY A 883 -21.58 -3.58 30.47
C GLY A 883 -20.59 -4.02 31.56
N GLY A 884 -19.91 -3.09 32.22
CA GLY A 884 -18.92 -3.38 33.28
C GLY A 884 -19.51 -3.69 34.67
N GLN A 885 -20.75 -3.26 34.93
CA GLN A 885 -21.44 -3.47 36.22
C GLN A 885 -22.56 -4.51 36.06
N ARG A 886 -22.42 -5.65 36.75
CA ARG A 886 -23.34 -6.78 36.70
C ARG A 886 -23.69 -7.25 38.11
N LEU A 887 -24.97 -7.48 38.38
CA LEU A 887 -25.43 -7.93 39.70
C LEU A 887 -26.56 -8.95 39.62
N TRP A 888 -26.55 -9.88 40.57
CA TRP A 888 -27.59 -10.88 40.83
C TRP A 888 -28.40 -10.48 42.06
N SER A 889 -29.73 -10.54 41.94
CA SER A 889 -30.70 -10.18 43.00
C SER A 889 -31.86 -11.18 43.08
N PRO A 890 -32.58 -11.24 44.22
CA PRO A 890 -33.73 -12.13 44.38
C PRO A 890 -34.96 -11.68 43.58
N SER A 891 -35.00 -10.42 43.12
CA SER A 891 -36.08 -9.82 42.33
C SER A 891 -35.55 -8.72 41.40
N GLU A 892 -36.36 -8.32 40.42
CA GLU A 892 -36.02 -7.32 39.39
C GLU A 892 -35.71 -5.92 39.96
N LYS A 893 -36.41 -5.54 41.03
CA LYS A 893 -36.30 -4.22 41.68
C LYS A 893 -35.53 -4.33 42.99
N ILE A 894 -34.66 -3.34 43.23
CA ILE A 894 -33.90 -3.18 44.48
C ILE A 894 -34.24 -1.79 45.04
N PRO A 895 -34.78 -1.67 46.27
CA PRO A 895 -35.10 -2.77 47.19
C PRO A 895 -36.23 -3.67 46.69
N SER A 896 -36.20 -4.92 47.13
CA SER A 896 -37.21 -5.93 46.84
C SER A 896 -38.54 -5.59 47.50
N ALA A 897 -39.65 -5.89 46.81
CA ALA A 897 -41.01 -5.75 47.37
C ALA A 897 -41.30 -6.76 48.49
N ASP A 898 -40.58 -7.89 48.52
CA ASP A 898 -40.58 -8.81 49.67
C ASP A 898 -39.58 -8.27 50.72
N PRO A 899 -40.05 -7.83 51.90
CA PRO A 899 -39.23 -7.14 52.90
C PRO A 899 -38.14 -8.03 53.50
N ARG A 900 -38.22 -9.35 53.35
CA ARG A 900 -37.18 -10.30 53.78
C ARG A 900 -35.87 -10.16 53.00
N TRP A 901 -35.89 -9.46 51.87
CA TRP A 901 -34.73 -9.29 51.00
C TRP A 901 -34.15 -7.88 51.02
N GLY A 902 -34.94 -6.84 51.31
CA GLY A 902 -34.47 -5.45 51.36
C GLY A 902 -33.63 -5.07 50.14
N HIS A 903 -32.41 -4.59 50.36
CA HIS A 903 -31.46 -4.20 49.31
C HIS A 903 -30.54 -5.33 48.82
N ALA A 904 -30.77 -6.60 49.18
CA ALA A 904 -29.83 -7.70 48.93
C ALA A 904 -29.48 -7.92 47.43
N PHE A 905 -28.18 -7.92 47.13
CA PHE A 905 -27.63 -8.37 45.84
C PHE A 905 -26.16 -8.81 45.99
N TRP A 906 -25.68 -9.61 45.03
CA TRP A 906 -24.26 -9.84 44.81
C TRP A 906 -23.86 -9.37 43.41
N ALA A 907 -22.82 -8.56 43.31
CA ALA A 907 -22.31 -7.97 42.08
C ALA A 907 -20.88 -8.41 41.75
N ASN A 908 -20.44 -8.20 40.51
CA ASN A 908 -19.04 -8.39 40.14
C ASN A 908 -18.10 -7.37 40.83
N TYR A 909 -18.65 -6.32 41.42
CA TYR A 909 -17.90 -5.31 42.17
C TYR A 909 -18.07 -5.39 43.71
N GLY A 910 -18.98 -6.20 44.25
CA GLY A 910 -19.34 -6.15 45.67
C GLY A 910 -20.72 -6.76 45.95
N GLY A 911 -21.47 -6.21 46.91
CA GLY A 911 -22.82 -6.64 47.23
C GLY A 911 -23.49 -5.74 48.27
N HIS A 912 -24.65 -6.18 48.76
CA HIS A 912 -25.35 -5.59 49.90
C HIS A 912 -25.94 -6.71 50.75
N ALA A 913 -25.81 -6.64 52.07
CA ALA A 913 -26.37 -7.65 52.98
C ALA A 913 -27.90 -7.70 52.93
N ALA A 914 -28.49 -8.82 53.36
CA ALA A 914 -29.93 -9.03 53.49
C ALA A 914 -30.36 -8.91 54.96
N PRO A 915 -31.63 -8.53 55.27
CA PRO A 915 -32.12 -8.49 56.65
C PRO A 915 -32.30 -9.87 57.28
N GLY A 916 -32.31 -9.90 58.62
CA GLY A 916 -32.74 -11.07 59.41
C GLY A 916 -31.69 -12.17 59.49
N ASP A 917 -32.07 -13.41 59.18
CA ASP A 917 -31.22 -14.60 59.19
C ASP A 917 -30.55 -14.89 57.84
N ARG A 918 -30.66 -13.98 56.87
CA ARG A 918 -30.25 -14.20 55.47
C ARG A 918 -28.86 -13.66 55.19
N VAL A 919 -28.00 -14.53 54.71
CA VAL A 919 -26.60 -14.25 54.40
C VAL A 919 -26.40 -14.23 52.90
N VAL A 920 -26.02 -13.07 52.36
CA VAL A 920 -25.78 -12.89 50.93
C VAL A 920 -24.49 -13.59 50.53
N THR A 921 -24.57 -14.44 49.50
CA THR A 921 -23.63 -15.54 49.29
C THR A 921 -23.14 -15.59 47.84
N ALA A 922 -21.83 -15.63 47.64
CA ALA A 922 -21.20 -16.16 46.43
C ALA A 922 -20.56 -17.51 46.74
N ARG A 923 -20.82 -18.51 45.90
CA ARG A 923 -20.25 -19.86 46.01
C ARG A 923 -19.35 -20.17 44.83
N TRP A 924 -18.16 -20.66 45.12
CA TRP A 924 -17.26 -21.29 44.15
C TRP A 924 -17.29 -22.80 44.35
N HIS A 925 -17.35 -23.55 43.25
CA HIS A 925 -17.15 -25.00 43.25
C HIS A 925 -15.70 -25.33 42.88
N ALA A 926 -15.02 -26.13 43.69
CA ALA A 926 -13.67 -26.60 43.40
C ALA A 926 -13.65 -27.57 42.19
N PRO A 927 -12.83 -27.34 41.14
CA PRO A 927 -12.88 -28.14 39.92
C PRO A 927 -12.07 -29.44 39.97
N SER A 928 -11.10 -29.55 40.88
CA SER A 928 -10.27 -30.73 41.12
C SER A 928 -9.75 -30.76 42.56
N ASP A 929 -9.09 -31.85 42.94
CA ASP A 929 -8.46 -32.00 44.26
C ASP A 929 -7.17 -31.17 44.31
N MET A 930 -7.09 -30.21 45.25
CA MET A 930 -5.95 -29.30 45.41
C MET A 930 -5.97 -28.57 46.76
N GLN A 931 -4.87 -27.92 47.10
CA GLN A 931 -4.86 -26.86 48.12
C GLN A 931 -4.98 -25.49 47.44
N VAL A 932 -5.91 -24.67 47.93
CA VAL A 932 -6.14 -23.30 47.43
C VAL A 932 -5.73 -22.25 48.44
N LYS A 933 -5.21 -21.13 47.94
CA LYS A 933 -5.03 -19.88 48.67
C LYS A 933 -6.03 -18.85 48.13
N ILE A 934 -6.88 -18.37 49.02
CA ILE A 934 -7.91 -17.36 48.80
C ILE A 934 -7.37 -16.04 49.32
N ASN A 935 -7.46 -14.96 48.54
CA ASN A 935 -7.15 -13.61 48.99
C ASN A 935 -8.19 -12.63 48.44
N ALA A 936 -8.62 -11.68 49.26
CA ALA A 936 -9.39 -10.52 48.82
C ALA A 936 -9.31 -9.38 49.83
N THR A 937 -9.60 -8.17 49.37
CA THR A 937 -10.02 -7.08 50.24
C THR A 937 -11.54 -7.14 50.44
N LEU A 938 -12.00 -7.11 51.69
CA LEU A 938 -13.37 -6.77 52.07
C LEU A 938 -13.40 -5.30 52.52
N SER A 939 -14.23 -4.45 51.93
CA SER A 939 -14.32 -3.04 52.32
C SER A 939 -15.72 -2.45 52.25
N ARG A 940 -15.95 -1.32 52.94
CA ARG A 940 -17.19 -0.52 52.89
C ARG A 940 -16.90 0.88 52.36
N LYS A 941 -17.86 1.45 51.62
CA LYS A 941 -17.75 2.79 50.98
C LYS A 941 -18.33 3.95 51.79
N THR A 942 -18.89 3.66 52.96
CA THR A 942 -19.69 4.59 53.74
C THR A 942 -19.42 4.42 55.23
N ASP A 943 -19.39 5.54 55.92
CA ASP A 943 -19.16 5.65 57.37
C ASP A 943 -20.46 5.46 58.17
N ARG A 944 -21.60 5.32 57.47
CA ARG A 944 -22.92 5.04 58.04
C ARG A 944 -23.13 3.52 58.18
N GLY A 945 -24.08 3.13 59.02
CA GLY A 945 -24.32 1.73 59.39
C GLY A 945 -23.36 1.21 60.46
N ASP A 946 -23.66 0.04 61.01
CA ASP A 946 -22.91 -0.64 62.07
C ASP A 946 -21.81 -1.57 61.52
N GLY A 947 -22.04 -2.18 60.35
CA GLY A 947 -21.01 -2.91 59.62
C GLY A 947 -21.51 -4.21 58.98
N VAL A 948 -20.61 -4.87 58.24
CA VAL A 948 -20.88 -6.20 57.68
C VAL A 948 -20.02 -7.25 58.33
N ARG A 949 -20.64 -8.39 58.68
CA ARG A 949 -19.94 -9.61 59.08
C ARG A 949 -19.79 -10.52 57.89
N ALA A 950 -18.60 -11.07 57.71
CA ALA A 950 -18.27 -11.89 56.58
C ALA A 950 -17.59 -13.20 57.01
N TRP A 951 -17.91 -14.29 56.34
CA TRP A 951 -17.25 -15.58 56.53
C TRP A 951 -16.77 -16.17 55.21
N ILE A 952 -15.64 -16.87 55.29
CA ILE A 952 -15.23 -17.83 54.27
C ILE A 952 -15.55 -19.21 54.85
N TRP A 953 -16.44 -19.96 54.19
CA TRP A 953 -16.94 -21.26 54.63
C TRP A 953 -16.68 -22.33 53.59
N SER A 954 -16.34 -23.54 54.02
CA SER A 954 -16.10 -24.71 53.18
C SER A 954 -17.09 -25.81 53.52
N SER A 955 -17.64 -26.49 52.51
CA SER A 955 -18.46 -27.70 52.73
C SER A 955 -17.69 -28.87 53.36
N ARG A 956 -16.35 -28.83 53.32
CA ARG A 956 -15.46 -29.81 53.95
C ARG A 956 -15.10 -29.45 55.39
N ALA A 957 -14.75 -28.20 55.63
CA ALA A 957 -14.10 -27.77 56.88
C ALA A 957 -14.95 -26.84 57.76
N GLY A 958 -16.15 -26.46 57.32
CA GLY A 958 -16.97 -25.47 58.03
C GLY A 958 -16.41 -24.06 57.85
N VAL A 959 -16.48 -23.22 58.88
CA VAL A 959 -15.95 -21.84 58.84
C VAL A 959 -14.42 -21.88 58.81
N LEU A 960 -13.84 -21.35 57.73
CA LEU A 960 -12.40 -21.19 57.57
C LEU A 960 -11.89 -19.86 58.15
N ALA A 961 -12.68 -18.80 58.03
CA ALA A 961 -12.40 -17.50 58.63
C ALA A 961 -13.67 -16.67 58.82
N GLU A 962 -13.61 -15.74 59.78
CA GLU A 962 -14.63 -14.73 60.08
C GLU A 962 -13.98 -13.34 60.13
N TYR A 963 -14.69 -12.34 59.60
CA TYR A 963 -14.26 -10.95 59.52
C TYR A 963 -15.42 -10.02 59.87
N LEU A 964 -15.15 -8.89 60.52
CA LEU A 964 -16.13 -7.86 60.84
C LEU A 964 -15.63 -6.50 60.36
N CYS A 965 -16.25 -5.98 59.28
CA CYS A 965 -15.89 -4.70 58.69
C CYS A 965 -16.82 -3.60 59.21
N THR A 966 -16.31 -2.77 60.11
CA THR A 966 -17.04 -1.67 60.77
C THR A 966 -16.62 -0.30 60.20
N PRO A 967 -17.31 0.81 60.53
CA PRO A 967 -16.87 2.16 60.17
C PRO A 967 -15.45 2.54 60.67
N GLN A 968 -14.94 1.89 61.71
CA GLN A 968 -13.59 2.10 62.25
C GLN A 968 -12.53 1.24 61.52
N ASN A 969 -12.93 0.17 60.85
CA ASN A 969 -12.04 -0.73 60.11
C ASN A 969 -12.64 -1.06 58.73
N LYS A 970 -12.60 -0.04 57.86
CA LYS A 970 -13.32 0.01 56.58
C LYS A 970 -12.73 -0.88 55.48
N GLU A 971 -11.54 -1.45 55.70
CA GLU A 971 -10.83 -2.29 54.75
C GLU A 971 -10.09 -3.42 55.46
N LEU A 972 -10.40 -4.67 55.10
CA LEU A 972 -9.85 -5.88 55.69
C LEU A 972 -9.27 -6.80 54.61
N GLN A 973 -8.04 -7.26 54.83
CA GLN A 973 -7.46 -8.36 54.05
C GLN A 973 -8.02 -9.70 54.54
N THR A 974 -8.46 -10.54 53.61
CA THR A 974 -9.14 -11.82 53.88
C THR A 974 -8.36 -13.05 53.34
N PRO A 975 -7.11 -13.29 53.79
CA PRO A 975 -6.32 -14.43 53.34
C PRO A 975 -6.75 -15.73 54.04
N VAL A 976 -6.98 -16.79 53.26
CA VAL A 976 -7.29 -18.15 53.75
C VAL A 976 -6.59 -19.19 52.89
N THR A 977 -6.06 -20.25 53.50
CA THR A 977 -5.60 -21.45 52.78
C THR A 977 -6.49 -22.62 53.17
N ALA A 978 -6.90 -23.44 52.20
CA ALA A 978 -7.79 -24.58 52.44
C ALA A 978 -7.55 -25.72 51.44
N ASP A 979 -7.65 -26.96 51.92
CA ASP A 979 -7.70 -28.14 51.06
C ASP A 979 -9.13 -28.36 50.54
N VAL A 980 -9.26 -28.61 49.23
CA VAL A 980 -10.53 -28.85 48.55
C VAL A 980 -10.44 -30.06 47.63
N LYS A 981 -11.58 -30.75 47.45
CA LYS A 981 -11.76 -31.82 46.46
C LYS A 981 -12.70 -31.40 45.34
N LYS A 982 -12.64 -32.10 44.20
CA LYS A 982 -13.56 -31.90 43.07
C LYS A 982 -15.01 -31.92 43.55
N GLY A 983 -15.71 -30.79 43.41
CA GLY A 983 -17.09 -30.61 43.82
C GLY A 983 -17.32 -29.96 45.19
N ASP A 984 -16.30 -29.79 46.03
CA ASP A 984 -16.42 -29.05 47.29
C ASP A 984 -16.85 -27.59 47.03
N LEU A 985 -17.60 -27.01 47.97
CA LEU A 985 -18.04 -25.63 47.95
C LEU A 985 -17.15 -24.76 48.83
N VAL A 986 -16.72 -23.62 48.31
CA VAL A 986 -16.22 -22.50 49.10
C VAL A 986 -17.20 -21.34 48.96
N CYS A 987 -17.82 -20.94 50.07
CA CYS A 987 -18.81 -19.89 50.15
C CYS A 987 -18.21 -18.62 50.78
N PHE A 988 -18.45 -17.50 50.12
CA PHE A 988 -18.19 -16.14 50.62
C PHE A 988 -19.53 -15.59 51.06
N LEU A 989 -19.65 -15.39 52.36
CA LEU A 989 -20.90 -15.19 53.09
C LEU A 989 -20.86 -13.81 53.73
N VAL A 990 -21.85 -12.94 53.45
CA VAL A 990 -21.93 -11.60 54.06
C VAL A 990 -23.31 -11.36 54.68
N HIS A 991 -23.30 -10.97 55.94
CA HIS A 991 -24.46 -10.70 56.77
C HIS A 991 -24.34 -9.31 57.40
N ASN A 992 -25.46 -8.81 57.91
CA ASN A 992 -25.58 -7.51 58.54
C ASN A 992 -25.44 -7.65 60.07
N GLU A 993 -24.99 -6.61 60.79
CA GLU A 993 -24.86 -6.72 62.25
C GLU A 993 -26.21 -6.60 62.97
N THR A 994 -26.79 -5.38 63.03
CA THR A 994 -28.07 -5.11 63.70
C THR A 994 -29.06 -4.35 62.81
N SER A 995 -28.58 -3.45 61.94
CA SER A 995 -29.35 -2.90 60.82
C SER A 995 -28.83 -3.43 59.48
N THR A 996 -29.49 -3.10 58.37
CA THR A 996 -28.93 -3.22 57.00
C THR A 996 -28.63 -1.84 56.39
N ASP A 997 -28.83 -0.75 57.15
CA ASP A 997 -28.70 0.61 56.67
C ASP A 997 -27.26 0.93 56.26
N SER A 998 -27.06 1.14 54.96
CA SER A 998 -25.75 1.45 54.35
C SER A 998 -24.75 0.27 54.26
N ASP A 999 -25.22 -0.98 54.40
CA ASP A 999 -24.37 -2.19 54.34
C ASP A 999 -24.06 -2.71 52.93
N SER A 1000 -23.66 -1.77 52.06
CA SER A 1000 -22.98 -2.09 50.82
C SER A 1000 -21.51 -2.41 51.08
N PHE A 1001 -21.03 -3.52 50.51
CA PHE A 1001 -19.67 -4.00 50.65
C PHE A 1001 -19.02 -4.23 49.29
N ASP A 1002 -17.69 -4.09 49.21
CA ASP A 1002 -16.87 -4.55 48.10
C ASP A 1002 -16.10 -5.78 48.58
N TRP A 1003 -16.28 -6.94 47.94
CA TRP A 1003 -15.50 -8.15 48.23
C TRP A 1003 -15.35 -8.98 46.94
N GLN A 1004 -14.11 -9.16 46.49
CA GLN A 1004 -13.81 -9.77 45.18
C GLN A 1004 -12.77 -10.89 45.32
N PRO A 1005 -13.17 -12.10 45.76
CA PRO A 1005 -12.26 -13.24 45.94
C PRO A 1005 -11.37 -13.53 44.73
N VAL A 1006 -10.08 -13.69 45.01
CA VAL A 1006 -9.07 -14.25 44.11
C VAL A 1006 -8.62 -15.58 44.71
N ILE A 1007 -8.80 -16.67 43.94
CA ILE A 1007 -8.45 -18.02 44.36
C ILE A 1007 -7.30 -18.50 43.47
N THR A 1008 -6.19 -18.86 44.10
CA THR A 1008 -4.97 -19.37 43.47
C THR A 1008 -4.66 -20.77 44.00
N ARG A 1009 -3.96 -21.61 43.23
CA ARG A 1009 -3.36 -22.83 43.80
C ARG A 1009 -2.26 -22.46 44.80
N ALA A 1010 -2.22 -23.15 45.93
CA ALA A 1010 -1.24 -22.88 46.98
C ALA A 1010 0.19 -23.33 46.60
N ASP A 1011 0.33 -24.36 45.75
CA ASP A 1011 1.61 -24.96 45.36
C ASP A 1011 2.38 -24.16 44.29
N SER A 1012 1.65 -23.55 43.35
CA SER A 1012 2.17 -22.98 42.11
C SER A 1012 1.86 -21.49 41.95
N GLY A 1013 0.95 -20.94 42.77
CA GLY A 1013 0.44 -19.58 42.61
C GLY A 1013 -0.47 -19.39 41.38
N GLU A 1014 -0.79 -20.48 40.65
CA GLU A 1014 -1.66 -20.45 39.46
C GLU A 1014 -3.01 -19.80 39.80
N LEU A 1015 -3.41 -18.78 39.02
CA LEU A 1015 -4.72 -18.14 39.17
C LEU A 1015 -5.82 -19.08 38.69
N LEU A 1016 -6.57 -19.66 39.63
CA LEU A 1016 -7.73 -20.48 39.33
C LEU A 1016 -8.90 -19.60 38.91
N THR A 1017 -9.30 -18.65 39.76
CA THR A 1017 -10.41 -17.75 39.44
C THR A 1017 -10.33 -16.41 40.18
N HIS A 1018 -10.90 -15.38 39.57
CA HIS A 1018 -11.13 -14.09 40.19
C HIS A 1018 -12.62 -13.73 40.06
N ALA A 1019 -13.35 -13.65 41.18
CA ALA A 1019 -14.81 -13.50 41.23
C ALA A 1019 -15.37 -12.30 40.43
N LYS A 1020 -14.56 -11.24 40.27
CA LYS A 1020 -14.88 -10.06 39.44
C LYS A 1020 -14.85 -10.38 37.94
N ASN A 1021 -13.78 -11.02 37.48
CA ASN A 1021 -13.49 -11.26 36.07
C ASN A 1021 -14.25 -12.50 35.56
N ASP A 1022 -14.38 -13.51 36.42
CA ASP A 1022 -15.08 -14.77 36.14
C ASP A 1022 -16.58 -14.73 36.52
N PHE A 1023 -17.15 -13.53 36.66
CA PHE A 1023 -18.53 -13.36 37.08
C PHE A 1023 -19.51 -14.05 36.11
N CYS A 1024 -20.34 -14.94 36.65
CA CYS A 1024 -21.13 -15.87 35.83
C CYS A 1024 -22.51 -15.31 35.43
N ASN A 1025 -22.88 -15.57 34.17
CA ASN A 1025 -24.20 -15.32 33.61
C ASN A 1025 -25.22 -16.42 33.98
N VAL A 1026 -26.45 -16.31 33.46
CA VAL A 1026 -27.56 -17.27 33.68
C VAL A 1026 -27.19 -18.74 33.38
N ASN A 1027 -26.28 -18.99 32.43
CA ASN A 1027 -25.82 -20.32 32.03
C ASN A 1027 -24.69 -20.87 32.92
N ARG A 1028 -24.35 -20.14 33.99
CA ARG A 1028 -23.17 -20.35 34.86
C ARG A 1028 -21.86 -20.34 34.06
N TRP A 1029 -21.75 -19.41 33.11
CA TRP A 1029 -20.52 -19.18 32.33
C TRP A 1029 -19.98 -17.76 32.59
N PRO A 1030 -18.67 -17.57 32.80
CA PRO A 1030 -18.05 -16.25 32.92
C PRO A 1030 -18.35 -15.33 31.74
N PHE A 1031 -18.87 -14.13 32.00
CA PHE A 1031 -19.13 -13.13 30.95
C PHE A 1031 -17.88 -12.72 30.15
N GLY A 1032 -16.69 -12.76 30.78
CA GLY A 1032 -15.42 -12.36 30.16
C GLY A 1032 -14.68 -13.46 29.40
N ARG A 1033 -15.20 -14.70 29.33
CA ARG A 1033 -14.54 -15.82 28.64
C ARG A 1033 -15.37 -16.28 27.44
N PRO A 1034 -14.75 -16.58 26.28
CA PRO A 1034 -15.49 -17.17 25.16
C PRO A 1034 -16.05 -18.53 25.56
N GLN A 1035 -17.27 -18.85 25.13
CA GLN A 1035 -17.82 -20.19 25.36
C GLN A 1035 -17.03 -21.24 24.56
N PRO A 1036 -16.97 -22.51 25.03
CA PRO A 1036 -16.42 -23.60 24.24
C PRO A 1036 -17.26 -23.80 22.97
N GLN A 1037 -16.61 -24.09 21.85
CA GLN A 1037 -17.31 -24.47 20.62
C GLN A 1037 -17.99 -25.83 20.80
N GLN A 1038 -19.09 -26.04 20.09
CA GLN A 1038 -19.72 -27.36 20.02
C GLN A 1038 -18.73 -28.39 19.43
N PRO A 1039 -18.75 -29.66 19.85
CA PRO A 1039 -17.80 -30.68 19.37
C PRO A 1039 -17.71 -30.78 17.84
N MET A 1040 -18.84 -30.71 17.13
CA MET A 1040 -18.87 -30.66 15.66
C MET A 1040 -18.25 -29.38 15.07
N SER A 1041 -18.41 -28.23 15.73
CA SER A 1041 -17.72 -26.98 15.33
C SER A 1041 -16.21 -27.10 15.54
N GLN A 1042 -15.76 -27.71 16.65
CA GLN A 1042 -14.33 -27.98 16.86
C GLN A 1042 -13.76 -28.90 15.76
N LEU A 1043 -14.47 -29.97 15.40
CA LEU A 1043 -14.07 -30.86 14.30
C LEU A 1043 -14.05 -30.13 12.94
N ALA A 1044 -15.06 -29.30 12.66
CA ALA A 1044 -15.10 -28.49 11.46
C ALA A 1044 -13.91 -27.52 11.39
N GLN A 1045 -13.54 -26.90 12.51
CA GLN A 1045 -12.36 -26.05 12.57
C GLN A 1045 -11.07 -26.83 12.28
N VAL A 1046 -10.90 -28.04 12.84
CA VAL A 1046 -9.74 -28.91 12.53
C VAL A 1046 -9.63 -29.19 11.02
N LEU A 1047 -10.75 -29.46 10.34
CA LEU A 1047 -10.75 -29.72 8.90
C LEU A 1047 -10.48 -28.46 8.07
N LEU A 1048 -11.10 -27.32 8.42
CA LEU A 1048 -10.84 -26.02 7.78
C LEU A 1048 -9.38 -25.58 7.96
N MET A 1049 -8.71 -26.04 9.02
CA MET A 1049 -7.30 -25.79 9.30
C MET A 1049 -6.32 -26.81 8.70
N SER A 1050 -6.82 -27.92 8.17
CA SER A 1050 -5.98 -29.02 7.68
C SER A 1050 -5.12 -28.59 6.49
N ASN A 1051 -3.96 -29.25 6.31
CA ASN A 1051 -3.13 -29.03 5.13
C ASN A 1051 -3.90 -29.29 3.83
N GLU A 1052 -4.79 -30.29 3.81
CA GLU A 1052 -5.63 -30.61 2.65
C GLU A 1052 -6.59 -29.46 2.29
N PHE A 1053 -7.01 -28.64 3.26
CA PHE A 1053 -7.80 -27.44 3.00
C PHE A 1053 -6.93 -26.23 2.66
N MET A 1054 -5.84 -26.02 3.40
CA MET A 1054 -4.98 -24.82 3.38
C MET A 1054 -3.87 -24.83 2.30
N PHE A 1055 -3.71 -25.95 1.60
CA PHE A 1055 -2.79 -26.10 0.47
C PHE A 1055 -3.55 -26.58 -0.79
N MET A 1056 -2.92 -26.36 -1.94
CA MET A 1056 -3.42 -26.77 -3.25
C MET A 1056 -3.16 -28.26 -3.56
N ASP A 1057 -2.05 -28.79 -3.03
CA ASP A 1057 -1.54 -30.17 -3.16
C ASP A 1057 -0.75 -30.55 -1.89
#